data_AF-A0A1U7IQN0-F1
#
_entry.id   AF-A0A1U7IQN0-F1
#
_cell.length_a   1.000
_cell.length_b   1.000
_cell.length_c   1.000
_cell.angle_alpha   90.00
_cell.angle_beta   90.00
_cell.angle_gamma   90.00
#
_symmetry.space_group_name_H-M   'P 1'
#
loop_
_entity.id
_entity.type
_entity.pdbx_description
1 polymer ?
#
loop_
_entity_poly.entity_id
_entity_poly.type
_entity_poly.pdbx_seq_one_letter_code
_entity_poly.pdbx_strand_id
1 'polypeptide(L)'
;MARKSLYVSAPLVRIEGVDPETSKRFIDDILQISVEESNHLPGMFTIVVNNPYAPTDQETKTWQYDSFIQIGRRVKIGFIGSTTKAPEFDDDNQDDIIDGEITAIETHFTSQTQAPIVIRGYDVAHRLHRGRYIRSFQNYTDTDIVAEIATELSINIGELQPSGDPHEYVFQENQTNMEFLRQRAARIGFELFVRDGKLYFRQPQASEILKLKWSKDISSFRVRVTTAEQVSAVEVRSWDYRRKEPIVSNVENDQVLTFTKYGDGSENSRKFGLNSPAPKMIVVDKPVATLKQADVMAQALFNELGGEFVYADAQAPGDTRLRTGKIVELEGMGRYDGQYYITESRHIFYQGIYTTEFSVRGLRGGNLFQTMSSATKLKPGQTHLVGIVTDNKDPEGWGRVRVKFPTLTPEKDSTAHASYWARMVSIGAGDGRGFDCLPEINDEVLVAFEHGDIHRPYIIGSVWNGKDKPPEKVEDTVTDKGKVRLRTFKTRQGHLLQFVEDDKDGSRAGVYLQTSGGHKIRLNDSDGSIEIETANQQRISLNDRNSNITIQSQGNINLNPGGEVVVSGNIRCQSLLSGVVSIGTQTSGAVNVGQTLNNLQKQAQSNNQTDQQPPKQSQLNNQTNYQKEQELTNLKNRIQQNPQLTGYNSNPNISTINNSENLPQIDPLKPKENL
;
A
#
# COMPACT_ATOMS: atom_id res chain seq x y z
N MET A 1 -71.14 -35.51 11.54
CA MET A 1 -69.98 -35.98 10.76
C MET A 1 -69.49 -34.82 9.91
N ALA A 2 -68.25 -34.38 10.06
CA ALA A 2 -67.67 -33.43 9.10
C ALA A 2 -67.39 -34.16 7.78
N ARG A 3 -67.67 -33.52 6.64
CA ARG A 3 -67.14 -34.01 5.35
C ARG A 3 -65.62 -33.84 5.42
N LYS A 4 -64.85 -34.93 5.25
CA LYS A 4 -63.44 -34.80 4.88
C LYS A 4 -63.39 -34.09 3.52
N SER A 5 -62.90 -32.86 3.48
CA SER A 5 -62.33 -32.31 2.26
C SER A 5 -61.15 -33.21 1.89
N LEU A 6 -61.22 -33.82 0.70
CA LEU A 6 -60.10 -34.59 0.16
C LEU A 6 -59.11 -33.58 -0.44
N TYR A 7 -58.44 -32.83 0.43
CA TYR A 7 -57.24 -32.10 0.06
C TYR A 7 -56.15 -33.14 -0.19
N VAL A 8 -56.00 -33.47 -1.47
CA VAL A 8 -54.88 -34.25 -1.98
C VAL A 8 -53.93 -33.24 -2.61
N SER A 9 -52.65 -33.43 -2.34
CA SER A 9 -51.56 -32.61 -2.84
C SER A 9 -50.53 -33.55 -3.44
N ALA A 10 -50.09 -33.28 -4.67
CA ALA A 10 -49.22 -34.16 -5.42
C ALA A 10 -47.82 -33.55 -5.55
N PRO A 11 -46.76 -34.24 -5.11
CA PRO A 11 -45.39 -33.82 -5.38
C PRO A 11 -45.02 -34.07 -6.84
N LEU A 12 -44.25 -33.16 -7.42
CA LEU A 12 -43.73 -33.25 -8.77
C LEU A 12 -42.21 -33.35 -8.70
N VAL A 13 -41.68 -34.56 -8.82
CA VAL A 13 -40.22 -34.78 -8.87
C VAL A 13 -39.81 -35.21 -10.26
N ARG A 14 -38.83 -34.51 -10.84
CA ARG A 14 -38.26 -34.79 -12.17
C ARG A 14 -36.74 -34.89 -12.05
N ILE A 15 -36.20 -36.08 -12.30
CA ILE A 15 -34.75 -36.37 -12.21
C ILE A 15 -34.17 -36.50 -13.61
N GLU A 16 -32.96 -35.97 -13.80
CA GLU A 16 -32.24 -35.99 -15.06
C GLU A 16 -31.96 -37.42 -15.57
N GLY A 17 -32.40 -37.69 -16.81
CA GLY A 17 -32.23 -38.99 -17.47
C GLY A 17 -33.23 -40.08 -17.04
N VAL A 18 -34.34 -39.73 -16.39
CA VAL A 18 -35.41 -40.66 -15.98
C VAL A 18 -36.64 -40.51 -16.86
N ASP A 19 -37.26 -41.63 -17.25
CA ASP A 19 -38.49 -41.64 -18.04
C ASP A 19 -39.76 -41.38 -17.18
N PRO A 20 -40.91 -40.98 -17.78
CA PRO A 20 -42.12 -40.66 -17.03
C PRO A 20 -42.73 -41.82 -16.24
N GLU A 21 -42.58 -43.08 -16.65
CA GLU A 21 -43.15 -44.22 -15.93
C GLU A 21 -42.32 -44.56 -14.69
N THR A 22 -40.99 -44.59 -14.84
CA THR A 22 -40.05 -44.74 -13.72
C THR A 22 -40.18 -43.57 -12.74
N SER A 23 -40.29 -42.34 -13.25
CA SER A 23 -40.49 -41.14 -12.42
C SER A 23 -41.81 -41.20 -11.62
N LYS A 24 -42.88 -41.78 -12.20
CA LYS A 24 -44.14 -41.98 -11.47
C LYS A 24 -44.00 -43.02 -10.35
N ARG A 25 -43.43 -44.19 -10.63
CA ARG A 25 -43.18 -45.23 -9.60
C ARG A 25 -42.29 -44.69 -8.48
N PHE A 26 -41.29 -43.89 -8.81
CA PHE A 26 -40.43 -43.23 -7.85
C PHE A 26 -41.22 -42.29 -6.93
N ILE A 27 -42.13 -41.48 -7.49
CA ILE A 27 -43.03 -40.59 -6.72
C ILE A 27 -43.95 -41.39 -5.79
N ASP A 28 -44.50 -42.53 -6.26
CA ASP A 28 -45.38 -43.39 -5.45
C ASP A 28 -44.66 -44.00 -4.21
N ASP A 29 -43.33 -44.14 -4.25
CA ASP A 29 -42.48 -44.61 -3.14
C ASP A 29 -41.93 -43.46 -2.23
N ILE A 30 -42.26 -42.18 -2.48
CA ILE A 30 -41.79 -41.06 -1.65
C ILE A 30 -42.53 -41.01 -0.31
N LEU A 31 -41.79 -41.15 0.79
CA LEU A 31 -42.28 -41.02 2.17
C LEU A 31 -42.33 -39.56 2.62
N GLN A 32 -41.33 -38.77 2.21
CA GLN A 32 -41.20 -37.35 2.58
C GLN A 32 -40.44 -36.54 1.51
N ILE A 33 -40.85 -35.29 1.31
CA ILE A 33 -40.03 -34.23 0.70
C ILE A 33 -39.94 -33.06 1.68
N SER A 34 -38.75 -32.46 1.80
CA SER A 34 -38.55 -31.13 2.36
C SER A 34 -37.77 -30.30 1.34
N VAL A 35 -38.28 -29.15 0.94
CA VAL A 35 -37.55 -28.14 0.16
C VAL A 35 -37.47 -26.86 1.00
N GLU A 36 -36.26 -26.33 1.16
CA GLU A 36 -35.95 -25.18 2.00
C GLU A 36 -35.24 -24.12 1.12
N GLU A 37 -35.90 -22.98 0.88
CA GLU A 37 -35.31 -21.80 0.24
C GLU A 37 -34.98 -20.75 1.32
N SER A 38 -33.89 -20.00 1.16
CA SER A 38 -33.48 -18.93 2.08
C SER A 38 -32.64 -17.89 1.35
N ASN A 39 -32.83 -16.61 1.68
CA ASN A 39 -31.91 -15.55 1.25
C ASN A 39 -30.53 -15.69 1.93
N HIS A 40 -30.44 -16.48 3.01
CA HIS A 40 -29.30 -16.57 3.91
C HIS A 40 -28.55 -17.91 3.84
N LEU A 41 -29.03 -18.90 3.08
CA LEU A 41 -28.41 -20.22 2.87
C LEU A 41 -28.68 -20.69 1.42
N PRO A 42 -27.84 -21.55 0.81
CA PRO A 42 -28.21 -22.22 -0.44
C PRO A 42 -29.51 -23.01 -0.25
N GLY A 43 -30.42 -22.95 -1.23
CA GLY A 43 -31.65 -23.73 -1.19
C GLY A 43 -31.34 -25.23 -1.13
N MET A 44 -31.95 -25.95 -0.19
CA MET A 44 -31.75 -27.38 0.03
C MET A 44 -33.01 -28.16 -0.38
N PHE A 45 -32.83 -29.38 -0.89
CA PHE A 45 -33.88 -30.38 -0.87
C PHE A 45 -33.44 -31.67 -0.17
N THR A 46 -34.39 -32.33 0.49
CA THR A 46 -34.28 -33.70 0.99
C THR A 46 -35.49 -34.51 0.50
N ILE A 47 -35.26 -35.66 -0.13
CA ILE A 47 -36.29 -36.63 -0.50
C ILE A 47 -36.00 -37.92 0.28
N VAL A 48 -37.00 -38.44 1.01
CA VAL A 48 -36.94 -39.74 1.68
C VAL A 48 -37.79 -40.73 0.88
N VAL A 49 -37.15 -41.78 0.38
CA VAL A 49 -37.75 -42.78 -0.51
C VAL A 49 -37.80 -44.12 0.20
N ASN A 50 -38.96 -44.78 0.12
CA ASN A 50 -39.11 -46.17 0.53
C ASN A 50 -38.23 -47.08 -0.33
N ASN A 51 -37.51 -48.00 0.29
CA ASN A 51 -36.61 -48.93 -0.38
C ASN A 51 -36.60 -50.25 0.40
N PRO A 52 -37.43 -51.23 -0.02
CA PRO A 52 -37.41 -52.59 0.53
C PRO A 52 -36.03 -53.22 0.39
N TYR A 53 -35.53 -53.83 1.47
CA TYR A 53 -34.20 -54.40 1.52
C TYR A 53 -34.21 -55.79 2.17
N ALA A 54 -34.54 -56.78 1.33
CA ALA A 54 -34.46 -58.20 1.66
C ALA A 54 -33.45 -58.89 0.72
N PRO A 55 -32.12 -58.77 0.96
CA PRO A 55 -31.09 -59.33 0.07
C PRO A 55 -31.03 -60.87 0.06
N THR A 56 -31.85 -61.53 0.88
CA THR A 56 -32.06 -62.99 0.90
C THR A 56 -33.25 -63.45 0.05
N ASP A 57 -34.07 -62.52 -0.45
CA ASP A 57 -35.18 -62.78 -1.35
C ASP A 57 -34.73 -62.58 -2.80
N GLN A 58 -35.28 -63.39 -3.72
CA GLN A 58 -34.99 -63.33 -5.15
C GLN A 58 -36.00 -62.47 -5.93
N GLU A 59 -37.17 -62.15 -5.36
CA GLU A 59 -38.15 -61.26 -5.99
C GLU A 59 -37.88 -59.78 -5.66
N THR A 60 -37.37 -59.47 -4.46
CA THR A 60 -37.00 -58.12 -4.03
C THR A 60 -35.79 -57.59 -4.80
N LYS A 61 -36.05 -56.78 -5.84
CA LYS A 61 -35.02 -56.03 -6.58
C LYS A 61 -34.43 -54.91 -5.71
N THR A 62 -33.46 -55.25 -4.86
CA THR A 62 -32.67 -54.27 -4.10
C THR A 62 -32.07 -53.19 -5.01
N TRP A 63 -31.95 -51.97 -4.49
CA TRP A 63 -31.39 -50.81 -5.22
C TRP A 63 -32.16 -50.42 -6.49
N GLN A 64 -33.49 -50.50 -6.45
CA GLN A 64 -34.41 -50.21 -7.57
C GLN A 64 -34.14 -48.86 -8.30
N TYR A 65 -33.59 -47.87 -7.61
CA TYR A 65 -33.41 -46.49 -8.08
C TYR A 65 -31.95 -46.01 -8.21
N ASP A 66 -30.95 -46.87 -7.90
CA ASP A 66 -29.51 -46.52 -7.91
C ASP A 66 -28.99 -46.09 -9.30
N SER A 67 -29.63 -46.56 -10.37
CA SER A 67 -29.31 -46.18 -11.75
C SER A 67 -29.58 -44.70 -12.07
N PHE A 68 -30.28 -43.95 -11.21
CA PHE A 68 -30.52 -42.52 -11.38
C PHE A 68 -30.38 -41.65 -10.12
N ILE A 69 -30.41 -42.21 -8.90
CA ILE A 69 -30.03 -41.48 -7.69
C ILE A 69 -28.50 -41.38 -7.64
N GLN A 70 -27.92 -40.37 -8.31
CA GLN A 70 -26.47 -40.23 -8.46
C GLN A 70 -26.01 -38.79 -8.21
N ILE A 71 -24.92 -38.62 -7.46
CA ILE A 71 -24.34 -37.32 -7.12
C ILE A 71 -23.99 -36.56 -8.40
N GLY A 72 -24.40 -35.29 -8.47
CA GLY A 72 -24.20 -34.39 -9.60
C GLY A 72 -25.35 -34.34 -10.62
N ARG A 73 -26.31 -35.27 -10.60
CA ARG A 73 -27.51 -35.18 -11.46
C ARG A 73 -28.46 -34.09 -11.00
N ARG A 74 -29.17 -33.49 -11.96
CA ARG A 74 -30.21 -32.50 -11.69
C ARG A 74 -31.54 -33.11 -11.25
N VAL A 75 -32.22 -32.38 -10.37
CA VAL A 75 -33.55 -32.66 -9.86
C VAL A 75 -34.34 -31.36 -9.83
N LYS A 76 -35.55 -31.39 -10.43
CA LYS A 76 -36.58 -30.38 -10.20
C LYS A 76 -37.63 -30.93 -9.25
N ILE A 77 -38.01 -30.14 -8.25
CA ILE A 77 -39.07 -30.46 -7.30
C ILE A 77 -40.09 -29.32 -7.30
N GLY A 78 -41.35 -29.69 -7.48
CA GLY A 78 -42.52 -28.83 -7.42
C GLY A 78 -43.68 -29.51 -6.70
N PHE A 79 -44.82 -28.82 -6.62
CA PHE A 79 -46.06 -29.35 -6.06
C PHE A 79 -47.27 -28.88 -6.88
N ILE A 80 -48.33 -29.68 -6.91
CA ILE A 80 -49.65 -29.24 -7.36
C ILE A 80 -50.46 -28.83 -6.12
N GLY A 81 -50.90 -27.58 -6.10
CA GLY A 81 -51.73 -27.04 -5.04
C GLY A 81 -53.18 -27.52 -5.12
N SER A 82 -53.67 -28.17 -4.06
CA SER A 82 -55.09 -28.37 -3.77
C SER A 82 -55.94 -29.09 -4.84
N THR A 83 -55.67 -30.38 -5.13
CA THR A 83 -56.50 -31.19 -6.07
C THR A 83 -57.85 -31.64 -5.44
N THR A 84 -58.53 -30.75 -4.72
CA THR A 84 -59.85 -31.01 -4.12
C THR A 84 -60.94 -31.01 -5.18
N LYS A 85 -61.81 -32.03 -5.20
CA LYS A 85 -63.01 -32.07 -6.07
C LYS A 85 -64.14 -31.15 -5.58
N ALA A 86 -63.80 -29.92 -5.21
CA ALA A 86 -64.71 -28.90 -4.70
C ALA A 86 -64.65 -27.68 -5.64
N PRO A 87 -65.77 -27.22 -6.24
CA PRO A 87 -65.79 -26.11 -7.22
C PRO A 87 -65.34 -24.72 -6.68
N GLU A 88 -64.83 -24.68 -5.45
CA GLU A 88 -64.29 -23.50 -4.78
C GLU A 88 -62.75 -23.44 -4.92
N PHE A 89 -62.13 -24.47 -5.51
CA PHE A 89 -60.68 -24.67 -5.65
C PHE A 89 -60.33 -25.36 -7.00
N ASP A 90 -60.94 -24.95 -8.11
CA ASP A 90 -60.74 -25.58 -9.44
C ASP A 90 -59.39 -25.23 -10.13
N ASP A 91 -58.60 -24.30 -9.58
CA ASP A 91 -57.29 -23.92 -10.12
C ASP A 91 -56.16 -24.85 -9.62
N ASP A 92 -55.87 -25.93 -10.36
CA ASP A 92 -54.69 -26.80 -10.16
C ASP A 92 -53.38 -26.02 -10.40
N ASN A 93 -52.91 -25.26 -9.40
CA ASN A 93 -51.69 -24.46 -9.52
C ASN A 93 -50.44 -25.34 -9.40
N GLN A 94 -49.71 -25.51 -10.50
CA GLN A 94 -48.50 -26.32 -10.61
C GLN A 94 -47.26 -25.42 -10.75
N ASP A 95 -46.39 -25.44 -9.72
CA ASP A 95 -45.12 -24.69 -9.70
C ASP A 95 -43.92 -25.60 -9.38
N ASP A 96 -42.76 -25.29 -9.97
CA ASP A 96 -41.45 -25.74 -9.47
C ASP A 96 -41.02 -24.85 -8.29
N ILE A 97 -40.54 -25.46 -7.20
CA ILE A 97 -39.97 -24.77 -6.04
C ILE A 97 -38.44 -24.72 -6.12
N ILE A 98 -37.79 -25.79 -6.62
CA ILE A 98 -36.32 -25.85 -6.70
C ILE A 98 -35.82 -26.58 -7.96
N ASP A 99 -34.73 -26.08 -8.52
CA ASP A 99 -33.91 -26.68 -9.57
C ASP A 99 -32.49 -26.83 -9.00
N GLY A 100 -32.07 -28.06 -8.71
CA GLY A 100 -30.88 -28.35 -7.93
C GLY A 100 -30.17 -29.63 -8.34
N GLU A 101 -29.05 -29.91 -7.68
CA GLU A 101 -28.11 -30.98 -8.00
C GLU A 101 -27.95 -31.89 -6.77
N ILE A 102 -27.99 -33.22 -6.95
CA ILE A 102 -27.80 -34.19 -5.84
C ILE A 102 -26.36 -34.06 -5.31
N THR A 103 -26.21 -33.82 -4.01
CA THR A 103 -24.89 -33.65 -3.37
C THR A 103 -24.54 -34.74 -2.37
N ALA A 104 -25.53 -35.40 -1.76
CA ALA A 104 -25.34 -36.53 -0.87
C ALA A 104 -26.47 -37.54 -0.97
N ILE A 105 -26.15 -38.80 -0.69
CA ILE A 105 -27.09 -39.92 -0.67
C ILE A 105 -26.80 -40.68 0.62
N GLU A 106 -27.79 -40.80 1.49
CA GLU A 106 -27.72 -41.51 2.76
C GLU A 106 -28.69 -42.70 2.75
N THR A 107 -28.40 -43.74 3.53
CA THR A 107 -29.35 -44.83 3.79
C THR A 107 -29.18 -45.37 5.19
N HIS A 108 -30.26 -45.91 5.77
CA HIS A 108 -30.25 -46.50 7.10
C HIS A 108 -30.89 -47.90 7.07
N PHE A 109 -30.06 -48.93 7.22
CA PHE A 109 -30.51 -50.32 7.29
C PHE A 109 -31.23 -50.59 8.62
N THR A 110 -32.53 -50.87 8.54
CA THR A 110 -33.37 -51.16 9.71
C THR A 110 -33.47 -52.66 10.00
N SER A 111 -33.88 -53.01 11.22
CA SER A 111 -34.23 -54.39 11.59
C SER A 111 -35.52 -54.91 10.94
N GLN A 112 -36.23 -54.09 10.14
CA GLN A 112 -37.51 -54.41 9.50
C GLN A 112 -37.36 -54.73 8.00
N THR A 113 -36.17 -55.13 7.54
CA THR A 113 -35.87 -55.39 6.11
C THR A 113 -36.21 -54.22 5.18
N GLN A 114 -36.02 -53.00 5.68
CA GLN A 114 -36.11 -51.75 4.93
C GLN A 114 -34.79 -50.99 5.05
N ALA A 115 -34.36 -50.36 3.95
CA ALA A 115 -33.20 -49.46 3.95
C ALA A 115 -33.55 -48.15 3.22
N PRO A 116 -34.39 -47.28 3.82
CA PRO A 116 -34.84 -46.05 3.17
C PRO A 116 -33.68 -45.22 2.64
N ILE A 117 -33.88 -44.61 1.47
CA ILE A 117 -32.86 -43.77 0.81
C ILE A 117 -33.22 -42.31 1.08
N VAL A 118 -32.27 -41.56 1.62
CA VAL A 118 -32.40 -40.12 1.86
C VAL A 118 -31.50 -39.41 0.85
N ILE A 119 -32.11 -38.85 -0.19
CA ILE A 119 -31.45 -38.06 -1.22
C ILE A 119 -31.36 -36.62 -0.70
N ARG A 120 -30.16 -36.03 -0.67
CA ARG A 120 -29.97 -34.61 -0.41
C ARG A 120 -29.35 -33.92 -1.61
N GLY A 121 -29.81 -32.71 -1.87
CA GLY A 121 -29.21 -31.83 -2.86
C GLY A 121 -29.43 -30.37 -2.50
N TYR A 122 -28.83 -29.52 -3.31
CA TYR A 122 -28.95 -28.07 -3.19
C TYR A 122 -29.18 -27.45 -4.56
N ASP A 123 -29.61 -26.20 -4.58
CA ASP A 123 -29.55 -25.35 -5.75
C ASP A 123 -28.11 -25.20 -6.32
N VAL A 124 -27.97 -24.49 -7.44
CA VAL A 124 -26.66 -24.21 -8.03
C VAL A 124 -25.77 -23.27 -7.19
N ALA A 125 -26.30 -22.62 -6.13
CA ALA A 125 -25.52 -21.75 -5.25
C ALA A 125 -24.54 -22.54 -4.38
N HIS A 126 -24.77 -23.83 -4.13
CA HIS A 126 -23.82 -24.67 -3.40
C HIS A 126 -22.43 -24.73 -4.08
N ARG A 127 -22.35 -24.46 -5.40
CA ARG A 127 -21.09 -24.34 -6.15
C ARG A 127 -20.21 -23.19 -5.63
N LEU A 128 -20.81 -22.09 -5.15
CA LEU A 128 -20.10 -20.92 -4.60
C LEU A 128 -19.37 -21.22 -3.27
N HIS A 129 -19.72 -22.34 -2.60
CA HIS A 129 -19.04 -22.82 -1.39
C HIS A 129 -17.86 -23.76 -1.68
N ARG A 130 -17.64 -24.16 -2.95
CA ARG A 130 -16.54 -25.08 -3.31
C ARG A 130 -15.25 -24.29 -3.50
N GLY A 131 -14.18 -24.71 -2.82
CA GLY A 131 -12.86 -24.08 -2.87
C GLY A 131 -12.77 -22.77 -2.07
N ARG A 132 -11.53 -22.31 -1.84
CA ARG A 132 -11.22 -20.98 -1.27
C ARG A 132 -10.23 -20.29 -2.21
N TYR A 133 -10.43 -19.00 -2.44
CA TYR A 133 -9.74 -18.24 -3.48
C TYR A 133 -8.93 -17.10 -2.86
N ILE A 134 -7.79 -16.79 -3.46
CA ILE A 134 -6.96 -15.62 -3.16
C ILE A 134 -6.76 -14.87 -4.47
N ARG A 135 -7.43 -13.73 -4.65
CA ARG A 135 -7.42 -12.96 -5.90
C ARG A 135 -7.84 -11.50 -5.73
N SER A 136 -7.59 -10.70 -6.76
CA SER A 136 -7.86 -9.26 -6.82
C SER A 136 -8.64 -8.87 -8.08
N PHE A 137 -9.63 -8.00 -7.91
CA PHE A 137 -10.42 -7.36 -8.96
C PHE A 137 -10.08 -5.86 -8.98
N GLN A 138 -9.91 -5.24 -10.15
CA GLN A 138 -9.46 -3.84 -10.28
C GLN A 138 -10.38 -3.04 -11.19
N ASN A 139 -10.97 -1.96 -10.68
CA ASN A 139 -11.99 -1.14 -11.34
C ASN A 139 -13.31 -1.87 -11.65
N TYR A 140 -13.73 -2.78 -10.77
CA TYR A 140 -14.97 -3.56 -10.88
C TYR A 140 -16.05 -3.03 -9.93
N THR A 141 -17.31 -3.01 -10.35
CA THR A 141 -18.45 -2.94 -9.42
C THR A 141 -18.67 -4.29 -8.74
N ASP A 142 -19.43 -4.33 -7.64
CA ASP A 142 -19.81 -5.61 -7.00
C ASP A 142 -20.66 -6.47 -7.96
N THR A 143 -21.44 -5.82 -8.84
CA THR A 143 -22.23 -6.48 -9.88
C THR A 143 -21.35 -7.19 -10.91
N ASP A 144 -20.24 -6.57 -11.33
CA ASP A 144 -19.28 -7.18 -12.27
C ASP A 144 -18.60 -8.40 -11.64
N ILE A 145 -18.23 -8.31 -10.36
CA ILE A 145 -17.65 -9.42 -9.59
C ILE A 145 -18.64 -10.60 -9.50
N VAL A 146 -19.92 -10.33 -9.27
CA VAL A 146 -20.97 -11.38 -9.29
C VAL A 146 -21.10 -12.01 -10.68
N ALA A 147 -21.08 -11.21 -11.74
CA ALA A 147 -21.21 -11.70 -13.12
C ALA A 147 -20.02 -12.58 -13.56
N GLU A 148 -18.78 -12.19 -13.20
CA GLU A 148 -17.59 -12.99 -13.47
C GLU A 148 -17.66 -14.33 -12.72
N ILE A 149 -17.90 -14.31 -11.41
CA ILE A 149 -17.95 -15.53 -10.57
C ILE A 149 -19.10 -16.46 -10.97
N ALA A 150 -20.25 -15.92 -11.39
CA ALA A 150 -21.34 -16.72 -11.93
C ALA A 150 -20.94 -17.43 -13.24
N THR A 151 -20.20 -16.74 -14.10
CA THR A 151 -19.67 -17.28 -15.36
C THR A 151 -18.65 -18.38 -15.11
N GLU A 152 -17.68 -18.18 -14.20
CA GLU A 152 -16.70 -19.19 -13.80
C GLU A 152 -17.33 -20.52 -13.36
N LEU A 153 -18.42 -20.44 -12.59
CA LEU A 153 -19.10 -21.60 -12.02
C LEU A 153 -20.23 -22.16 -12.90
N SER A 154 -20.40 -21.60 -14.11
CA SER A 154 -21.50 -21.94 -15.03
C SER A 154 -22.88 -21.88 -14.37
N ILE A 155 -23.11 -20.79 -13.61
CA ILE A 155 -24.39 -20.48 -12.97
C ILE A 155 -25.14 -19.48 -13.86
N ASN A 156 -26.40 -19.80 -14.20
CA ASN A 156 -27.22 -18.87 -15.00
C ASN A 156 -27.48 -17.57 -14.22
N ILE A 157 -27.44 -16.44 -14.92
CA ILE A 157 -27.71 -15.13 -14.32
C ILE A 157 -29.22 -14.83 -14.39
N GLY A 158 -29.75 -14.28 -13.29
CA GLY A 158 -31.11 -13.78 -13.15
C GLY A 158 -31.16 -12.26 -13.32
N GLU A 159 -31.64 -11.56 -12.30
CA GLU A 159 -31.55 -10.10 -12.23
C GLU A 159 -30.26 -9.68 -11.50
N LEU A 160 -29.43 -8.87 -12.16
CA LEU A 160 -28.30 -8.17 -11.55
C LEU A 160 -28.56 -6.67 -11.60
N GLN A 161 -28.67 -6.02 -10.44
CA GLN A 161 -28.79 -4.56 -10.36
C GLN A 161 -27.41 -3.91 -10.26
N PRO A 162 -27.20 -2.69 -10.80
CA PRO A 162 -25.94 -1.97 -10.66
C PRO A 162 -25.65 -1.61 -9.20
N SER A 163 -24.49 -2.02 -8.66
CA SER A 163 -24.11 -1.79 -7.26
C SER A 163 -23.58 -0.38 -6.95
N GLY A 164 -23.50 0.48 -7.98
CA GLY A 164 -22.99 1.84 -7.87
C GLY A 164 -21.69 2.04 -8.65
N ASP A 165 -20.73 2.71 -8.03
CA ASP A 165 -19.47 3.09 -8.67
C ASP A 165 -18.40 1.98 -8.53
N PRO A 166 -17.52 1.78 -9.52
CA PRO A 166 -16.52 0.72 -9.48
C PRO A 166 -15.50 0.92 -8.35
N HIS A 167 -15.10 -0.19 -7.73
CA HIS A 167 -14.04 -0.23 -6.73
C HIS A 167 -12.69 -0.33 -7.43
N GLU A 168 -11.79 0.62 -7.15
CA GLU A 168 -10.44 0.69 -7.73
C GLU A 168 -9.62 -0.60 -7.47
N TYR A 169 -9.83 -1.23 -6.30
CA TYR A 169 -9.25 -2.53 -5.94
C TYR A 169 -10.17 -3.26 -4.94
N VAL A 170 -10.47 -4.54 -5.22
CA VAL A 170 -11.13 -5.48 -4.30
C VAL A 170 -10.29 -6.75 -4.20
N PHE A 171 -10.16 -7.33 -3.01
CA PHE A 171 -9.40 -8.54 -2.74
C PHE A 171 -10.25 -9.59 -2.02
N GLN A 172 -10.14 -10.83 -2.44
CA GLN A 172 -10.77 -12.00 -1.83
C GLN A 172 -9.71 -12.72 -0.98
N GLU A 173 -9.77 -12.60 0.36
CA GLU A 173 -8.72 -13.08 1.27
C GLU A 173 -8.98 -14.53 1.72
N ASN A 174 -8.60 -15.53 0.91
CA ASN A 174 -8.77 -16.95 1.24
C ASN A 174 -10.23 -17.26 1.64
N GLN A 175 -11.17 -16.83 0.83
CA GLN A 175 -12.61 -16.97 1.03
C GLN A 175 -13.21 -17.90 -0.03
N THR A 176 -14.26 -18.64 0.32
CA THR A 176 -15.20 -19.18 -0.68
C THR A 176 -15.83 -18.03 -1.47
N ASN A 177 -16.33 -18.31 -2.66
CA ASN A 177 -17.04 -17.29 -3.46
C ASN A 177 -18.33 -16.83 -2.75
N MET A 178 -19.01 -17.70 -1.99
CA MET A 178 -20.20 -17.32 -1.22
C MET A 178 -19.88 -16.40 -0.03
N GLU A 179 -18.84 -16.70 0.78
CA GLU A 179 -18.41 -15.83 1.89
C GLU A 179 -18.12 -14.41 1.37
N PHE A 180 -17.37 -14.32 0.27
CA PHE A 180 -16.97 -13.07 -0.36
C PHE A 180 -18.16 -12.29 -0.94
N LEU A 181 -18.96 -12.90 -1.82
CA LEU A 181 -20.09 -12.22 -2.46
C LEU A 181 -21.15 -11.77 -1.45
N ARG A 182 -21.39 -12.52 -0.36
CA ARG A 182 -22.30 -12.08 0.72
C ARG A 182 -21.73 -10.92 1.54
N GLN A 183 -20.42 -10.90 1.79
CA GLN A 183 -19.76 -9.74 2.41
C GLN A 183 -19.86 -8.49 1.54
N ARG A 184 -19.82 -8.63 0.20
CA ARG A 184 -20.09 -7.53 -0.74
C ARG A 184 -21.56 -7.12 -0.71
N ALA A 185 -22.50 -8.06 -0.81
CA ALA A 185 -23.95 -7.82 -0.79
C ALA A 185 -24.40 -7.04 0.46
N ALA A 186 -24.01 -7.53 1.64
CA ALA A 186 -24.36 -6.90 2.92
C ALA A 186 -23.78 -5.49 3.08
N ARG A 187 -22.62 -5.20 2.47
CA ARG A 187 -21.98 -3.86 2.51
C ARG A 187 -22.80 -2.79 1.79
N ILE A 188 -23.72 -3.18 0.91
CA ILE A 188 -24.57 -2.28 0.08
C ILE A 188 -26.08 -2.54 0.24
N GLY A 189 -26.48 -3.45 1.13
CA GLY A 189 -27.89 -3.76 1.39
C GLY A 189 -28.56 -4.60 0.28
N PHE A 190 -27.78 -5.38 -0.46
CA PHE A 190 -28.27 -6.26 -1.52
C PHE A 190 -28.54 -7.68 -0.99
N GLU A 191 -29.55 -8.35 -1.55
CA GLU A 191 -29.77 -9.79 -1.44
C GLU A 191 -28.96 -10.56 -2.51
N LEU A 192 -28.44 -11.74 -2.14
CA LEU A 192 -27.73 -12.66 -3.03
C LEU A 192 -28.30 -14.07 -2.84
N PHE A 193 -29.16 -14.48 -3.77
CA PHE A 193 -29.91 -15.75 -3.70
C PHE A 193 -29.98 -16.42 -5.08
N VAL A 194 -30.24 -17.73 -5.09
CA VAL A 194 -30.59 -18.44 -6.32
C VAL A 194 -32.07 -18.76 -6.30
N ARG A 195 -32.74 -18.59 -7.45
CA ARG A 195 -34.12 -19.02 -7.65
C ARG A 195 -34.29 -19.55 -9.07
N ASP A 196 -35.03 -20.63 -9.22
CA ASP A 196 -35.39 -21.23 -10.53
C ASP A 196 -34.14 -21.53 -11.40
N GLY A 197 -33.04 -21.91 -10.76
CA GLY A 197 -31.74 -22.22 -11.40
C GLY A 197 -30.89 -21.00 -11.80
N LYS A 198 -31.26 -19.78 -11.37
CA LYS A 198 -30.59 -18.51 -11.69
C LYS A 198 -30.13 -17.74 -10.45
N LEU A 199 -28.97 -17.08 -10.51
CA LEU A 199 -28.43 -16.23 -9.46
C LEU A 199 -28.95 -14.78 -9.59
N TYR A 200 -29.44 -14.23 -8.49
CA TYR A 200 -29.95 -12.87 -8.36
C TYR A 200 -29.04 -12.05 -7.42
N PHE A 201 -28.81 -10.78 -7.77
CA PHE A 201 -28.03 -9.83 -6.96
C PHE A 201 -28.61 -8.42 -7.11
N ARG A 202 -29.31 -7.97 -6.07
CA ARG A 202 -30.20 -6.79 -6.15
C ARG A 202 -30.57 -6.27 -4.77
N GLN A 203 -31.17 -5.09 -4.67
CA GLN A 203 -31.82 -4.67 -3.43
C GLN A 203 -33.14 -5.46 -3.19
N PRO A 204 -33.55 -5.70 -1.94
CA PRO A 204 -34.88 -6.20 -1.62
C PRO A 204 -35.95 -5.29 -2.24
N GLN A 205 -36.95 -5.88 -2.89
CA GLN A 205 -38.02 -5.15 -3.57
C GLN A 205 -39.40 -5.63 -3.17
N ALA A 206 -40.36 -4.70 -3.14
CA ALA A 206 -41.77 -5.03 -3.03
C ALA A 206 -42.24 -5.77 -4.29
N SER A 207 -42.58 -7.05 -4.11
CA SER A 207 -43.20 -7.89 -5.14
C SER A 207 -44.73 -7.78 -5.09
N GLU A 208 -45.39 -8.54 -5.96
CA GLU A 208 -46.76 -9.02 -5.72
C GLU A 208 -46.98 -9.45 -4.25
N ILE A 209 -48.09 -8.99 -3.67
CA ILE A 209 -48.45 -9.19 -2.26
C ILE A 209 -49.51 -10.28 -2.16
N LEU A 210 -49.22 -11.36 -1.45
CA LEU A 210 -50.18 -12.44 -1.20
C LEU A 210 -50.92 -12.18 0.13
N LYS A 211 -52.23 -11.97 0.07
CA LYS A 211 -53.10 -11.78 1.24
C LYS A 211 -53.46 -13.11 1.90
N LEU A 212 -53.22 -13.23 3.20
CA LEU A 212 -53.44 -14.46 3.98
C LEU A 212 -54.15 -14.14 5.30
N LYS A 213 -55.20 -14.90 5.62
CA LYS A 213 -56.04 -14.66 6.80
C LYS A 213 -55.86 -15.71 7.89
N TRP A 214 -55.75 -15.26 9.14
CA TRP A 214 -55.71 -16.12 10.31
C TRP A 214 -56.92 -17.07 10.38
N SER A 215 -56.69 -18.33 10.76
CA SER A 215 -57.68 -19.41 10.81
C SER A 215 -58.36 -19.78 9.47
N LYS A 216 -57.87 -19.27 8.33
CA LYS A 216 -58.27 -19.69 6.97
C LYS A 216 -57.06 -20.16 6.18
N ASP A 217 -56.08 -19.27 6.02
CA ASP A 217 -54.90 -19.47 5.17
C ASP A 217 -53.63 -19.71 6.00
N ILE A 218 -53.63 -19.30 7.28
CA ILE A 218 -52.56 -19.55 8.25
C ILE A 218 -53.10 -20.43 9.39
N SER A 219 -52.40 -21.51 9.71
CA SER A 219 -52.72 -22.47 10.79
C SER A 219 -51.92 -22.22 12.08
N SER A 220 -50.70 -21.70 11.97
CA SER A 220 -49.84 -21.36 13.10
C SER A 220 -49.08 -20.07 12.80
N PHE A 221 -48.95 -19.21 13.81
CA PHE A 221 -48.21 -17.96 13.71
C PHE A 221 -47.55 -17.61 15.03
N ARG A 222 -46.25 -17.30 14.97
CA ARG A 222 -45.43 -16.85 16.10
C ARG A 222 -44.68 -15.61 15.68
N VAL A 223 -44.83 -14.53 16.43
CA VAL A 223 -44.23 -13.23 16.12
C VAL A 223 -43.56 -12.65 17.35
N ARG A 224 -42.41 -11.99 17.14
CA ARG A 224 -41.67 -11.23 18.15
C ARG A 224 -41.34 -9.85 17.55
N VAL A 225 -41.87 -8.82 18.18
CA VAL A 225 -41.44 -7.42 17.96
C VAL A 225 -40.37 -7.08 19.02
N THR A 226 -39.26 -6.45 18.65
CA THR A 226 -38.14 -6.24 19.60
C THR A 226 -37.30 -5.00 19.30
N THR A 227 -37.04 -4.20 20.33
CA THR A 227 -36.25 -2.95 20.25
C THR A 227 -34.77 -3.12 20.60
N ALA A 228 -34.28 -4.35 20.79
CA ALA A 228 -33.03 -4.64 21.49
C ALA A 228 -31.77 -4.06 20.81
N GLU A 229 -31.72 -4.05 19.47
CA GLU A 229 -30.64 -3.46 18.66
C GLU A 229 -31.11 -2.25 17.84
N GLN A 230 -32.32 -1.73 18.13
CA GLN A 230 -32.94 -0.68 17.32
C GLN A 230 -32.35 0.71 17.63
N VAL A 231 -31.99 1.43 16.56
CA VAL A 231 -31.40 2.77 16.63
C VAL A 231 -32.28 3.78 15.91
N SER A 232 -32.11 5.06 16.23
CA SER A 232 -32.82 6.19 15.64
C SER A 232 -32.15 6.76 14.39
N ALA A 233 -30.87 6.42 14.17
CA ALA A 233 -30.10 6.71 12.96
C ALA A 233 -28.82 5.86 12.90
N VAL A 234 -28.22 5.75 11.71
CA VAL A 234 -26.87 5.20 11.49
C VAL A 234 -25.97 6.28 10.90
N GLU A 235 -24.82 6.51 11.53
CA GLU A 235 -23.77 7.42 11.07
C GLU A 235 -22.53 6.64 10.62
N VAL A 236 -22.10 6.81 9.37
CA VAL A 236 -20.86 6.23 8.82
C VAL A 236 -19.84 7.33 8.65
N ARG A 237 -18.66 7.16 9.28
CA ARG A 237 -17.55 8.11 9.24
C ARG A 237 -16.32 7.45 8.61
N SER A 238 -15.63 8.17 7.73
CA SER A 238 -14.39 7.74 7.07
C SER A 238 -13.47 8.93 6.86
N TRP A 239 -12.18 8.68 6.63
CA TRP A 239 -11.23 9.71 6.23
C TRP A 239 -10.96 9.63 4.73
N ASP A 240 -11.18 10.74 4.02
CA ASP A 240 -10.67 10.92 2.67
C ASP A 240 -9.26 11.50 2.74
N TYR A 241 -8.27 10.67 2.45
CA TYR A 241 -6.86 11.08 2.39
C TYR A 241 -6.48 11.80 1.10
N ARG A 242 -7.30 11.75 0.05
CA ARG A 242 -7.14 12.51 -1.21
C ARG A 242 -7.53 13.97 -1.00
N ARG A 243 -8.67 14.19 -0.33
CA ARG A 243 -9.25 15.52 -0.05
C ARG A 243 -8.89 16.09 1.32
N LYS A 244 -8.31 15.27 2.20
CA LYS A 244 -7.86 15.62 3.57
C LYS A 244 -9.03 16.12 4.45
N GLU A 245 -10.19 15.48 4.30
CA GLU A 245 -11.43 15.83 5.01
C GLU A 245 -12.19 14.58 5.49
N PRO A 246 -13.03 14.69 6.54
CA PRO A 246 -13.84 13.57 7.00
C PRO A 246 -15.08 13.40 6.10
N ILE A 247 -15.27 12.20 5.57
CA ILE A 247 -16.56 11.78 5.02
C ILE A 247 -17.45 11.41 6.20
N VAL A 248 -18.63 12.02 6.29
CA VAL A 248 -19.66 11.69 7.28
C VAL A 248 -21.01 11.60 6.57
N SER A 249 -21.65 10.44 6.68
CA SER A 249 -23.05 10.24 6.30
C SER A 249 -23.87 9.89 7.54
N ASN A 250 -25.11 10.35 7.62
CA ASN A 250 -26.04 10.10 8.72
C ASN A 250 -27.45 9.87 8.15
N VAL A 251 -27.94 8.63 8.25
CA VAL A 251 -29.24 8.20 7.72
C VAL A 251 -30.22 8.00 8.88
N GLU A 252 -31.37 8.67 8.82
CA GLU A 252 -32.36 8.71 9.93
C GLU A 252 -33.72 8.05 9.60
N ASN A 253 -33.85 7.44 8.42
CA ASN A 253 -35.00 6.60 8.04
C ASN A 253 -34.51 5.27 7.44
N ASP A 254 -35.06 4.15 7.90
CA ASP A 254 -34.86 2.82 7.31
C ASP A 254 -35.88 2.55 6.18
N GLN A 255 -35.56 1.58 5.32
CA GLN A 255 -36.34 1.24 4.11
C GLN A 255 -36.73 -0.24 4.12
N VAL A 256 -37.38 -0.68 5.20
CA VAL A 256 -37.77 -2.08 5.42
C VAL A 256 -39.09 -2.43 4.73
N LEU A 257 -39.19 -3.66 4.22
CA LEU A 257 -40.39 -4.20 3.56
C LEU A 257 -41.34 -4.93 4.52
N THR A 258 -40.95 -5.11 5.77
CA THR A 258 -41.77 -5.72 6.83
C THR A 258 -42.25 -4.63 7.79
N PHE A 259 -43.56 -4.48 7.96
CA PHE A 259 -44.14 -3.52 8.91
C PHE A 259 -45.41 -4.08 9.56
N THR A 260 -45.67 -3.64 10.80
CA THR A 260 -46.86 -4.04 11.59
C THR A 260 -47.46 -2.83 12.30
N LYS A 261 -48.63 -2.98 12.94
CA LYS A 261 -49.24 -1.89 13.73
C LYS A 261 -48.51 -1.55 15.04
N TYR A 262 -47.29 -2.05 15.23
CA TYR A 262 -46.35 -1.57 16.26
C TYR A 262 -45.45 -0.41 15.77
N GLY A 263 -45.48 -0.07 14.48
CA GLY A 263 -44.61 0.95 13.85
C GLY A 263 -43.31 0.34 13.35
N ASP A 264 -42.26 1.16 13.27
CA ASP A 264 -40.89 0.80 12.89
C ASP A 264 -39.94 0.72 14.11
N GLY A 265 -38.69 0.29 13.88
CA GLY A 265 -37.66 0.24 14.92
C GLY A 265 -37.17 1.61 15.39
N SER A 266 -37.04 2.57 14.46
CA SER A 266 -36.47 3.90 14.67
C SER A 266 -37.27 4.73 15.67
N GLU A 267 -38.59 4.79 15.53
CA GLU A 267 -39.49 5.41 16.51
C GLU A 267 -39.43 4.69 17.86
N ASN A 268 -39.52 3.36 17.85
CA ASN A 268 -39.64 2.59 19.09
C ASN A 268 -38.35 2.63 19.93
N SER A 269 -37.18 2.82 19.31
CA SER A 269 -35.92 3.12 20.01
C SER A 269 -35.98 4.37 20.90
N ARG A 270 -36.84 5.34 20.58
CA ARG A 270 -36.93 6.65 21.27
C ARG A 270 -37.87 6.62 22.49
N LYS A 271 -38.68 5.57 22.65
CA LYS A 271 -39.80 5.51 23.61
C LYS A 271 -39.38 5.17 25.06
N PHE A 272 -38.09 5.01 25.33
CA PHE A 272 -37.54 4.61 26.65
C PHE A 272 -37.26 5.75 27.63
N GLY A 273 -37.58 7.01 27.29
CA GLY A 273 -37.47 8.14 28.23
C GLY A 273 -36.04 8.44 28.69
N LEU A 274 -35.05 8.20 27.82
CA LEU A 274 -33.62 8.33 28.14
C LEU A 274 -33.23 9.79 28.39
N ASN A 275 -32.38 10.02 29.40
CA ASN A 275 -31.75 11.33 29.67
C ASN A 275 -30.58 11.63 28.70
N SER A 276 -30.68 11.20 27.46
CA SER A 276 -29.63 11.26 26.43
C SER A 276 -30.28 11.36 25.05
N PRO A 277 -29.54 11.82 24.02
CA PRO A 277 -30.03 11.76 22.65
C PRO A 277 -30.50 10.36 22.26
N ALA A 278 -31.44 10.29 21.32
CA ALA A 278 -31.93 9.01 20.79
C ALA A 278 -30.74 8.14 20.29
N PRO A 279 -30.77 6.81 20.51
CA PRO A 279 -29.62 5.95 20.25
C PRO A 279 -29.23 6.00 18.78
N LYS A 280 -27.93 6.14 18.48
CA LYS A 280 -27.38 6.10 17.12
C LYS A 280 -26.28 5.06 17.03
N MET A 281 -26.20 4.34 15.91
CA MET A 281 -25.01 3.54 15.58
C MET A 281 -23.99 4.44 14.89
N ILE A 282 -22.74 4.45 15.34
CA ILE A 282 -21.64 5.18 14.69
C ILE A 282 -20.60 4.17 14.23
N VAL A 283 -20.29 4.17 12.93
CA VAL A 283 -19.38 3.24 12.26
C VAL A 283 -18.13 3.99 11.82
N VAL A 284 -16.96 3.48 12.19
CA VAL A 284 -15.65 4.11 11.95
C VAL A 284 -14.57 3.14 11.46
N ASP A 285 -14.87 1.84 11.45
CA ASP A 285 -13.98 0.71 11.15
C ASP A 285 -14.12 0.19 9.72
N LYS A 286 -15.12 0.67 8.98
CA LYS A 286 -15.41 0.30 7.58
C LYS A 286 -15.09 1.47 6.64
N PRO A 287 -13.84 1.62 6.18
CA PRO A 287 -13.43 2.80 5.41
C PRO A 287 -14.10 2.84 4.02
N VAL A 288 -14.52 4.04 3.61
CA VAL A 288 -15.18 4.34 2.32
C VAL A 288 -14.48 5.49 1.60
N ALA A 289 -14.53 5.51 0.28
CA ALA A 289 -13.80 6.47 -0.56
C ALA A 289 -14.66 7.67 -1.03
N THR A 290 -15.98 7.58 -0.98
CA THR A 290 -16.90 8.67 -1.37
C THR A 290 -18.07 8.80 -0.41
N LEU A 291 -18.72 9.98 -0.39
CA LEU A 291 -19.94 10.21 0.40
C LEU A 291 -21.06 9.25 -0.02
N LYS A 292 -21.27 9.05 -1.33
CA LYS A 292 -22.25 8.10 -1.89
C LYS A 292 -22.04 6.66 -1.40
N GLN A 293 -20.79 6.22 -1.24
CA GLN A 293 -20.47 4.92 -0.62
C GLN A 293 -20.78 4.89 0.88
N ALA A 294 -20.61 6.02 1.59
CA ALA A 294 -21.01 6.15 3.00
C ALA A 294 -22.53 6.09 3.15
N ASP A 295 -23.29 6.80 2.30
CA ASP A 295 -24.75 6.83 2.29
C ASP A 295 -25.34 5.44 2.05
N VAL A 296 -24.85 4.73 1.02
CA VAL A 296 -25.28 3.36 0.70
C VAL A 296 -24.96 2.39 1.85
N MET A 297 -23.78 2.51 2.49
CA MET A 297 -23.45 1.67 3.63
C MET A 297 -24.30 2.00 4.88
N ALA A 298 -24.57 3.28 5.14
CA ALA A 298 -25.39 3.72 6.26
C ALA A 298 -26.85 3.25 6.09
N GLN A 299 -27.42 3.40 4.89
CA GLN A 299 -28.76 2.90 4.57
C GLN A 299 -28.82 1.37 4.66
N ALA A 300 -27.81 0.66 4.13
CA ALA A 300 -27.72 -0.80 4.21
C ALA A 300 -27.73 -1.30 5.67
N LEU A 301 -26.89 -0.72 6.52
CA LEU A 301 -26.81 -1.07 7.94
C LEU A 301 -28.07 -0.67 8.71
N PHE A 302 -28.75 0.42 8.33
CA PHE A 302 -30.00 0.78 8.99
C PHE A 302 -31.15 -0.14 8.58
N ASN A 303 -31.23 -0.52 7.30
CA ASN A 303 -32.17 -1.53 6.82
C ASN A 303 -31.90 -2.92 7.45
N GLU A 304 -30.64 -3.24 7.75
CA GLU A 304 -30.24 -4.45 8.48
C GLU A 304 -30.83 -4.45 9.90
N LEU A 305 -30.62 -3.37 10.66
CA LEU A 305 -31.15 -3.22 12.03
C LEU A 305 -32.68 -3.14 12.06
N GLY A 306 -33.28 -2.29 11.23
CA GLY A 306 -34.75 -2.16 11.13
C GLY A 306 -35.41 -3.49 10.75
N GLY A 307 -34.75 -4.29 9.90
CA GLY A 307 -35.20 -5.63 9.52
C GLY A 307 -35.30 -6.63 10.69
N GLU A 308 -34.56 -6.41 11.77
CA GLU A 308 -34.66 -7.21 13.02
C GLU A 308 -35.79 -6.74 13.96
N PHE A 309 -36.50 -5.65 13.65
CA PHE A 309 -37.57 -5.16 14.53
C PHE A 309 -38.72 -6.17 14.67
N VAL A 310 -38.98 -6.96 13.62
CA VAL A 310 -40.05 -7.96 13.56
C VAL A 310 -39.52 -9.30 13.08
N TYR A 311 -39.49 -10.28 13.97
CA TYR A 311 -39.27 -11.69 13.66
C TYR A 311 -40.61 -12.42 13.60
N ALA A 312 -40.80 -13.28 12.60
CA ALA A 312 -42.01 -14.10 12.47
C ALA A 312 -41.71 -15.52 11.96
N ASP A 313 -42.49 -16.48 12.45
CA ASP A 313 -42.60 -17.86 11.97
C ASP A 313 -44.09 -18.13 11.66
N ALA A 314 -44.40 -18.70 10.50
CA ALA A 314 -45.76 -19.00 10.08
C ALA A 314 -45.86 -20.39 9.44
N GLN A 315 -47.03 -21.01 9.55
CA GLN A 315 -47.37 -22.26 8.87
C GLN A 315 -48.73 -22.12 8.17
N ALA A 316 -48.79 -22.57 6.92
CA ALA A 316 -49.96 -22.56 6.05
C ALA A 316 -50.22 -23.98 5.50
N PRO A 317 -51.46 -24.27 5.04
CA PRO A 317 -51.69 -25.34 4.08
C PRO A 317 -50.79 -25.15 2.85
N GLY A 318 -50.46 -26.24 2.16
CA GLY A 318 -49.54 -26.23 1.02
C GLY A 318 -49.91 -25.21 -0.07
N ASP A 319 -49.10 -24.15 -0.17
CA ASP A 319 -49.18 -23.11 -1.19
C ASP A 319 -47.78 -22.88 -1.77
N THR A 320 -47.66 -22.98 -3.09
CA THR A 320 -46.42 -22.86 -3.86
C THR A 320 -45.95 -21.42 -4.06
N ARG A 321 -46.82 -20.43 -3.81
CA ARG A 321 -46.54 -19.00 -3.98
C ARG A 321 -45.81 -18.38 -2.77
N LEU A 322 -45.83 -19.08 -1.64
CA LEU A 322 -45.17 -18.73 -0.37
C LEU A 322 -43.65 -18.97 -0.44
N ARG A 323 -42.97 -18.30 -1.36
CA ARG A 323 -41.53 -18.45 -1.62
C ARG A 323 -40.72 -17.26 -1.14
N THR A 324 -39.43 -17.47 -0.98
CA THR A 324 -38.46 -16.47 -0.53
C THR A 324 -38.40 -15.26 -1.48
N GLY A 325 -38.32 -14.06 -0.90
CA GLY A 325 -38.33 -12.79 -1.64
C GLY A 325 -39.72 -12.26 -2.04
N LYS A 326 -40.81 -12.89 -1.56
CA LYS A 326 -42.19 -12.39 -1.69
C LYS A 326 -42.63 -11.61 -0.43
N ILE A 327 -43.61 -10.72 -0.59
CA ILE A 327 -44.34 -10.11 0.52
C ILE A 327 -45.67 -10.84 0.73
N VAL A 328 -45.99 -11.15 1.99
CA VAL A 328 -47.33 -11.56 2.42
C VAL A 328 -47.97 -10.50 3.29
N GLU A 329 -49.27 -10.31 3.15
CA GLU A 329 -50.07 -9.41 3.99
C GLU A 329 -50.96 -10.27 4.91
N LEU A 330 -50.73 -10.15 6.22
CA LEU A 330 -51.39 -10.98 7.23
C LEU A 330 -52.55 -10.23 7.88
N GLU A 331 -53.74 -10.84 7.85
CA GLU A 331 -54.98 -10.27 8.39
C GLU A 331 -55.59 -11.15 9.50
N GLY A 332 -56.10 -10.52 10.56
CA GLY A 332 -56.88 -11.19 11.63
C GLY A 332 -56.11 -11.46 12.93
N MET A 333 -54.91 -10.89 13.06
CA MET A 333 -53.95 -11.05 14.16
C MET A 333 -53.81 -9.75 14.98
N GLY A 334 -54.59 -8.71 14.66
CA GLY A 334 -54.84 -7.54 15.51
C GLY A 334 -53.76 -6.47 15.36
N ARG A 335 -52.83 -6.38 16.32
CA ARG A 335 -51.65 -5.48 16.19
C ARG A 335 -50.52 -6.09 15.36
N TYR A 336 -50.55 -7.40 15.17
CA TYR A 336 -49.60 -8.13 14.33
C TYR A 336 -50.07 -8.26 12.87
N ASP A 337 -51.24 -7.71 12.53
CA ASP A 337 -51.59 -7.47 11.12
C ASP A 337 -50.53 -6.56 10.48
N GLY A 338 -50.13 -6.86 9.25
CA GLY A 338 -49.05 -6.14 8.58
C GLY A 338 -48.54 -6.83 7.31
N GLN A 339 -47.50 -6.25 6.72
CA GLN A 339 -46.77 -6.85 5.60
C GLN A 339 -45.48 -7.50 6.11
N TYR A 340 -45.16 -8.65 5.55
CA TYR A 340 -44.07 -9.52 5.99
C TYR A 340 -43.27 -10.00 4.77
N TYR A 341 -41.99 -9.63 4.71
CA TYR A 341 -41.08 -10.04 3.65
C TYR A 341 -40.50 -11.43 3.98
N ILE A 342 -40.83 -12.45 3.18
CA ILE A 342 -40.37 -13.82 3.40
C ILE A 342 -38.87 -13.91 3.11
N THR A 343 -38.08 -14.17 4.16
CA THR A 343 -36.63 -14.37 4.05
C THR A 343 -36.25 -15.84 3.90
N GLU A 344 -37.10 -16.76 4.37
CA GLU A 344 -36.93 -18.21 4.25
C GLU A 344 -38.29 -18.90 4.08
N SER A 345 -38.38 -19.89 3.18
CA SER A 345 -39.61 -20.65 2.89
C SER A 345 -39.31 -22.15 2.85
N ARG A 346 -40.24 -22.96 3.37
CA ARG A 346 -40.04 -24.40 3.57
C ARG A 346 -41.29 -25.19 3.21
N HIS A 347 -41.19 -25.99 2.16
CA HIS A 347 -42.27 -26.78 1.59
C HIS A 347 -42.08 -28.24 2.01
N ILE A 348 -42.98 -28.74 2.87
CA ILE A 348 -42.90 -30.08 3.45
C ILE A 348 -44.06 -30.91 2.92
N PHE A 349 -43.74 -32.04 2.28
CA PHE A 349 -44.70 -33.09 1.95
C PHE A 349 -44.39 -34.33 2.78
N TYR A 350 -45.35 -34.81 3.56
CA TYR A 350 -45.19 -36.00 4.41
C TYR A 350 -46.50 -36.79 4.46
N GLN A 351 -46.44 -38.09 4.14
CA GLN A 351 -47.60 -39.00 4.18
C GLN A 351 -48.86 -38.47 3.46
N GLY A 352 -48.69 -37.79 2.32
CA GLY A 352 -49.78 -37.22 1.52
C GLY A 352 -50.22 -35.80 1.90
N ILE A 353 -49.69 -35.23 3.00
CA ILE A 353 -50.00 -33.88 3.47
C ILE A 353 -48.89 -32.91 3.04
N TYR A 354 -49.26 -31.85 2.33
CA TYR A 354 -48.39 -30.72 1.99
C TYR A 354 -48.67 -29.53 2.92
N THR A 355 -47.64 -29.00 3.57
CA THR A 355 -47.66 -27.74 4.33
C THR A 355 -46.52 -26.83 3.89
N THR A 356 -46.76 -25.52 3.90
CA THR A 356 -45.70 -24.53 3.71
C THR A 356 -45.45 -23.77 5.03
N GLU A 357 -44.21 -23.79 5.49
CA GLU A 357 -43.70 -22.99 6.59
C GLU A 357 -42.93 -21.79 6.00
N PHE A 358 -43.04 -20.60 6.59
CA PHE A 358 -42.26 -19.44 6.16
C PHE A 358 -41.79 -18.60 7.35
N SER A 359 -40.65 -17.93 7.18
CA SER A 359 -39.96 -17.19 8.23
C SER A 359 -39.51 -15.81 7.77
N VAL A 360 -39.52 -14.88 8.72
CA VAL A 360 -39.00 -13.51 8.58
C VAL A 360 -37.88 -13.30 9.59
N ARG A 361 -36.71 -12.89 9.10
CA ARG A 361 -35.46 -12.68 9.86
C ARG A 361 -34.78 -11.33 9.63
N GLY A 362 -35.19 -10.58 8.60
CA GLY A 362 -34.49 -9.37 8.15
C GLY A 362 -33.27 -9.68 7.26
N LEU A 363 -32.33 -8.73 7.14
CA LEU A 363 -31.10 -8.90 6.35
C LEU A 363 -30.01 -9.74 7.06
N ARG A 364 -30.24 -10.13 8.32
CA ARG A 364 -29.51 -11.21 8.98
C ARG A 364 -30.32 -12.50 8.87
N GLY A 365 -29.65 -13.64 8.81
CA GLY A 365 -30.29 -14.95 8.81
C GLY A 365 -30.69 -15.45 10.19
N GLY A 366 -30.40 -14.70 11.26
CA GLY A 366 -30.75 -15.05 12.64
C GLY A 366 -30.16 -16.38 13.15
N ASN A 367 -29.23 -16.97 12.39
CA ASN A 367 -28.75 -18.32 12.63
C ASN A 367 -27.62 -18.35 13.66
N LEU A 368 -27.49 -19.48 14.37
CA LEU A 368 -26.51 -19.65 15.43
C LEU A 368 -25.07 -19.43 14.94
N PHE A 369 -24.77 -19.69 13.65
CA PHE A 369 -23.47 -19.38 13.09
C PHE A 369 -23.21 -17.87 13.06
N GLN A 370 -24.14 -17.03 12.61
CA GLN A 370 -23.99 -15.57 12.69
C GLN A 370 -23.88 -15.09 14.14
N THR A 371 -24.71 -15.59 15.07
CA THR A 371 -24.68 -15.19 16.49
C THR A 371 -23.40 -15.63 17.22
N MET A 372 -22.84 -16.81 16.90
CA MET A 372 -21.59 -17.30 17.50
C MET A 372 -20.33 -16.87 16.74
N SER A 373 -20.45 -16.50 15.46
CA SER A 373 -19.35 -15.87 14.74
C SER A 373 -19.03 -14.54 15.42
N SER A 374 -17.85 -14.45 16.01
CA SER A 374 -17.41 -13.19 16.59
C SER A 374 -17.31 -12.15 15.48
N ALA A 375 -18.19 -11.14 15.52
CA ALA A 375 -18.24 -9.99 14.61
C ALA A 375 -16.81 -9.56 14.24
N THR A 376 -16.52 -9.58 12.94
CA THR A 376 -15.24 -10.00 12.33
C THR A 376 -14.00 -9.66 13.16
N LYS A 377 -13.68 -10.52 14.15
CA LYS A 377 -12.49 -10.36 14.99
C LYS A 377 -11.27 -10.28 14.10
N LEU A 378 -10.62 -9.12 14.12
CA LEU A 378 -9.52 -8.70 13.26
C LEU A 378 -8.53 -9.86 13.02
N LYS A 379 -8.63 -10.47 11.84
CA LYS A 379 -7.94 -11.73 11.49
C LYS A 379 -6.50 -11.48 11.05
N PRO A 380 -5.62 -12.50 10.94
CA PRO A 380 -4.16 -12.31 10.94
C PRO A 380 -3.49 -11.39 9.89
N GLY A 381 -4.21 -10.88 8.88
CA GLY A 381 -3.75 -9.70 8.11
C GLY A 381 -3.53 -8.44 8.99
N GLN A 382 -4.15 -8.38 10.18
CA GLN A 382 -4.01 -7.31 11.17
C GLN A 382 -2.75 -7.40 12.07
N THR A 383 -1.60 -7.67 11.45
CA THR A 383 -0.34 -7.14 11.98
C THR A 383 0.37 -6.39 10.87
N HIS A 384 1.25 -7.08 10.13
CA HIS A 384 1.93 -6.55 8.95
C HIS A 384 2.15 -7.68 7.93
N LEU A 385 2.20 -7.34 6.65
CA LEU A 385 2.66 -8.25 5.60
C LEU A 385 4.00 -7.78 5.02
N VAL A 386 4.81 -8.73 4.58
CA VAL A 386 5.98 -8.43 3.75
C VAL A 386 5.51 -8.21 2.32
N GLY A 387 5.77 -7.02 1.78
CA GLY A 387 5.60 -6.68 0.38
C GLY A 387 6.95 -6.64 -0.33
N ILE A 388 6.95 -6.97 -1.62
CA ILE A 388 8.08 -6.69 -2.52
C ILE A 388 7.62 -5.60 -3.50
N VAL A 389 8.34 -4.48 -3.58
CA VAL A 389 7.96 -3.35 -4.44
C VAL A 389 7.94 -3.76 -5.92
N THR A 390 6.84 -3.48 -6.60
CA THR A 390 6.64 -3.79 -8.03
C THR A 390 6.55 -2.54 -8.91
N ASP A 391 6.06 -1.43 -8.38
CA ASP A 391 5.91 -0.16 -9.09
C ASP A 391 6.04 1.01 -8.11
N ASN A 392 6.87 2.00 -8.45
CA ASN A 392 7.06 3.23 -7.68
C ASN A 392 6.78 4.51 -8.51
N LYS A 393 6.12 4.38 -9.67
CA LYS A 393 5.73 5.50 -10.54
C LYS A 393 4.27 5.90 -10.30
N ASP A 394 4.03 6.47 -9.12
CA ASP A 394 2.69 6.93 -8.70
C ASP A 394 2.06 7.91 -9.72
N PRO A 395 0.93 7.57 -10.37
CA PRO A 395 0.29 8.43 -11.37
C PRO A 395 -0.39 9.67 -10.78
N GLU A 396 -0.68 9.70 -9.48
CA GLU A 396 -1.19 10.91 -8.78
C GLU A 396 -0.03 11.73 -8.16
N GLY A 397 1.21 11.21 -8.17
CA GLY A 397 2.41 11.91 -7.73
C GLY A 397 2.57 12.06 -6.20
N TRP A 398 1.92 11.20 -5.40
CA TRP A 398 1.90 11.32 -3.93
C TRP A 398 2.97 10.48 -3.22
N GLY A 399 3.95 9.95 -3.95
CA GLY A 399 5.01 9.10 -3.39
C GLY A 399 4.50 7.74 -2.89
N ARG A 400 3.46 7.18 -3.51
CA ARG A 400 2.97 5.83 -3.22
C ARG A 400 3.75 4.78 -4.01
N VAL A 401 3.68 3.53 -3.55
CA VAL A 401 4.23 2.36 -4.25
C VAL A 401 3.21 1.23 -4.32
N ARG A 402 3.31 0.35 -5.31
CA ARG A 402 2.60 -0.94 -5.33
C ARG A 402 3.58 -2.05 -4.94
N VAL A 403 3.05 -3.06 -4.27
CA VAL A 403 3.80 -4.25 -3.85
C VAL A 403 3.10 -5.51 -4.33
N LYS A 404 3.85 -6.61 -4.47
CA LYS A 404 3.27 -7.97 -4.46
C LYS A 404 3.47 -8.58 -3.08
N PHE A 405 2.52 -9.41 -2.64
CA PHE A 405 2.60 -10.13 -1.36
C PHE A 405 3.06 -11.58 -1.60
N PRO A 406 4.32 -11.96 -1.33
CA PRO A 406 4.85 -13.29 -1.70
C PRO A 406 4.17 -14.46 -0.99
N THR A 407 3.53 -14.21 0.15
CA THR A 407 2.78 -15.22 0.93
C THR A 407 1.33 -15.39 0.49
N LEU A 408 0.79 -14.48 -0.34
CA LEU A 408 -0.57 -14.53 -0.88
C LEU A 408 -0.60 -14.81 -2.39
N THR A 409 0.47 -14.46 -3.10
CA THR A 409 0.58 -14.55 -4.57
C THR A 409 1.28 -15.83 -5.00
N PRO A 410 0.61 -16.83 -5.60
CA PRO A 410 1.30 -17.97 -6.18
C PRO A 410 2.12 -17.54 -7.41
N GLU A 411 3.37 -18.01 -7.52
CA GLU A 411 4.38 -17.51 -8.48
C GLU A 411 3.96 -17.56 -9.97
N LYS A 412 2.98 -18.40 -10.32
CA LYS A 412 2.54 -18.60 -11.71
C LYS A 412 1.78 -17.41 -12.32
N ASP A 413 1.22 -16.52 -11.51
CA ASP A 413 0.52 -15.33 -12.00
C ASP A 413 1.20 -14.05 -11.50
N SER A 414 2.37 -13.79 -12.07
CA SER A 414 3.25 -12.67 -11.71
C SER A 414 2.66 -11.28 -12.05
N THR A 415 1.49 -11.23 -12.67
CA THR A 415 0.83 -10.01 -13.16
C THR A 415 -0.51 -9.70 -12.47
N ALA A 416 -1.24 -10.68 -11.95
CA ALA A 416 -2.61 -10.48 -11.46
C ALA A 416 -2.74 -9.88 -10.03
N HIS A 417 -1.67 -9.87 -9.23
CA HIS A 417 -1.76 -9.70 -7.76
C HIS A 417 -0.86 -8.62 -7.16
N ALA A 418 -0.64 -7.51 -7.89
CA ALA A 418 -0.13 -6.29 -7.28
C ALA A 418 -1.18 -5.65 -6.36
N SER A 419 -0.75 -5.08 -5.24
CA SER A 419 -1.59 -4.33 -4.31
C SER A 419 -2.16 -3.07 -4.95
N TYR A 420 -3.19 -2.51 -4.30
CA TYR A 420 -3.49 -1.09 -4.48
C TYR A 420 -2.29 -0.20 -4.06
N TRP A 421 -2.29 1.06 -4.50
CA TRP A 421 -1.24 2.04 -4.19
C TRP A 421 -1.12 2.31 -2.68
N ALA A 422 0.00 1.89 -2.09
CA ALA A 422 0.29 2.03 -0.67
C ALA A 422 0.94 3.37 -0.34
N ARG A 423 0.43 4.07 0.68
CA ARG A 423 1.02 5.34 1.15
C ARG A 423 2.27 5.09 1.99
N MET A 424 3.38 5.76 1.66
CA MET A 424 4.60 5.73 2.48
C MET A 424 4.41 6.47 3.80
N VAL A 425 4.82 5.86 4.91
CA VAL A 425 5.08 6.56 6.17
C VAL A 425 6.41 7.30 6.05
N SER A 426 6.42 8.60 6.35
CA SER A 426 7.60 9.47 6.23
C SER A 426 7.75 10.38 7.44
N ILE A 427 9.00 10.64 7.84
CA ILE A 427 9.32 11.48 9.00
C ILE A 427 9.03 12.94 8.67
N GLY A 428 8.14 13.57 9.44
CA GLY A 428 7.84 15.00 9.33
C GLY A 428 7.08 15.42 8.06
N ALA A 429 6.45 14.47 7.36
CA ALA A 429 5.71 14.72 6.12
C ALA A 429 4.64 15.83 6.25
N GLY A 430 4.58 16.71 5.25
CA GLY A 430 3.61 17.78 5.14
C GLY A 430 3.77 18.57 3.86
N ASP A 431 3.07 19.69 3.75
CA ASP A 431 3.12 20.55 2.56
C ASP A 431 4.55 21.04 2.26
N GLY A 432 5.05 20.69 1.06
CA GLY A 432 6.41 20.99 0.59
C GLY A 432 7.57 20.44 1.45
N ARG A 433 7.35 19.50 2.39
CA ARG A 433 8.37 19.09 3.37
C ARG A 433 8.22 17.66 3.90
N GLY A 434 9.34 17.06 4.29
CA GLY A 434 9.41 15.76 4.96
C GLY A 434 10.73 15.05 4.65
N PHE A 435 10.88 13.83 5.15
CA PHE A 435 11.92 12.90 4.72
C PHE A 435 11.40 12.06 3.54
N ASP A 436 11.59 12.56 2.32
CA ASP A 436 11.25 11.81 1.10
C ASP A 436 12.39 10.85 0.74
N CYS A 437 12.07 9.55 0.68
CA CYS A 437 12.99 8.46 0.41
C CYS A 437 12.20 7.22 -0.03
N LEU A 438 11.67 7.24 -1.26
CA LEU A 438 10.92 6.12 -1.83
C LEU A 438 11.81 4.87 -1.99
N PRO A 439 11.26 3.65 -1.79
CA PRO A 439 11.96 2.41 -2.08
C PRO A 439 12.07 2.14 -3.58
N GLU A 440 13.08 1.36 -3.95
CA GLU A 440 13.33 0.92 -5.33
C GLU A 440 12.53 -0.36 -5.67
N ILE A 441 12.40 -0.66 -6.97
CA ILE A 441 11.68 -1.86 -7.41
C ILE A 441 12.48 -3.11 -7.01
N ASN A 442 11.77 -4.10 -6.44
CA ASN A 442 12.25 -5.29 -5.74
C ASN A 442 12.70 -5.11 -4.28
N ASP A 443 12.68 -3.90 -3.71
CA ASP A 443 12.93 -3.73 -2.26
C ASP A 443 11.89 -4.49 -1.41
N GLU A 444 12.34 -5.05 -0.29
CA GLU A 444 11.48 -5.68 0.72
C GLU A 444 10.96 -4.65 1.72
N VAL A 445 9.64 -4.56 1.87
CA VAL A 445 8.96 -3.52 2.64
C VAL A 445 7.90 -4.08 3.60
N LEU A 446 7.76 -3.44 4.76
CA LEU A 446 6.76 -3.79 5.76
C LEU A 446 5.45 -3.02 5.52
N VAL A 447 4.36 -3.77 5.31
CA VAL A 447 3.05 -3.24 4.92
C VAL A 447 2.06 -3.34 6.07
N ALA A 448 1.41 -2.21 6.42
CA ALA A 448 0.29 -2.11 7.35
C ALA A 448 -1.02 -1.78 6.61
N PHE A 449 -2.16 -1.86 7.30
CA PHE A 449 -3.48 -1.72 6.68
C PHE A 449 -4.43 -0.85 7.51
N GLU A 450 -5.12 0.11 6.89
CA GLU A 450 -6.05 1.04 7.56
C GLU A 450 -7.22 0.27 8.19
N HIS A 451 -7.38 0.31 9.51
CA HIS A 451 -8.32 -0.56 10.25
C HIS A 451 -8.17 -2.07 9.98
N GLY A 452 -7.07 -2.51 9.37
CA GLY A 452 -6.90 -3.89 8.89
C GLY A 452 -7.48 -4.16 7.49
N ASP A 453 -7.97 -3.13 6.82
CA ASP A 453 -8.52 -3.24 5.47
C ASP A 453 -7.37 -3.36 4.44
N ILE A 454 -7.21 -4.54 3.83
CA ILE A 454 -6.18 -4.83 2.82
C ILE A 454 -6.28 -3.95 1.56
N HIS A 455 -7.44 -3.31 1.34
CA HIS A 455 -7.64 -2.34 0.26
C HIS A 455 -7.05 -0.95 0.58
N ARG A 456 -6.60 -0.71 1.83
CA ARG A 456 -5.92 0.53 2.26
C ARG A 456 -4.52 0.27 2.84
N PRO A 457 -3.55 -0.13 2.01
CA PRO A 457 -2.18 -0.39 2.46
C PRO A 457 -1.39 0.89 2.77
N TYR A 458 -0.48 0.76 3.74
CA TYR A 458 0.59 1.70 4.09
C TYR A 458 1.93 0.97 4.07
N ILE A 459 2.99 1.63 3.61
CA ILE A 459 4.36 1.15 3.82
C ILE A 459 4.93 1.82 5.06
N ILE A 460 5.30 1.04 6.08
CA ILE A 460 6.00 1.56 7.27
C ILE A 460 7.46 1.89 6.96
N GLY A 461 8.09 1.07 6.11
CA GLY A 461 9.47 1.26 5.65
C GLY A 461 10.05 -0.03 5.04
N SER A 462 11.25 0.08 4.48
CA SER A 462 12.01 -1.07 3.96
C SER A 462 12.70 -1.87 5.07
N VAL A 463 12.94 -3.16 4.82
CA VAL A 463 13.68 -4.05 5.73
C VAL A 463 14.86 -4.71 5.01
N TRP A 464 15.97 -4.91 5.73
CA TRP A 464 17.12 -5.66 5.24
C TRP A 464 16.92 -7.16 5.43
N ASN A 465 17.42 -7.96 4.48
CA ASN A 465 17.23 -9.41 4.43
C ASN A 465 18.56 -10.16 4.19
N GLY A 466 18.50 -11.47 3.89
CA GLY A 466 19.70 -12.31 3.66
C GLY A 466 20.52 -11.96 2.41
N LYS A 467 19.92 -11.26 1.43
CA LYS A 467 20.53 -10.75 0.20
C LYS A 467 20.89 -9.27 0.35
N ASP A 468 19.90 -8.48 0.73
CA ASP A 468 19.93 -7.01 0.76
C ASP A 468 20.37 -6.55 2.15
N LYS A 469 21.67 -6.30 2.29
CA LYS A 469 22.35 -6.11 3.57
C LYS A 469 22.44 -4.64 4.00
N PRO A 470 22.59 -4.35 5.30
CA PRO A 470 22.86 -3.00 5.79
C PRO A 470 24.11 -2.35 5.14
N PRO A 471 24.18 -1.01 5.08
CA PRO A 471 25.26 -0.25 4.44
C PRO A 471 26.70 -0.60 4.85
N GLU A 472 26.88 -0.99 6.11
CA GLU A 472 28.14 -1.33 6.78
C GLU A 472 27.96 -2.67 7.51
N LYS A 473 29.05 -3.40 7.78
CA LYS A 473 28.96 -4.68 8.50
C LYS A 473 28.66 -4.48 9.99
N VAL A 474 28.08 -5.48 10.63
CA VAL A 474 27.86 -5.49 12.09
C VAL A 474 29.18 -5.42 12.87
N GLU A 475 30.24 -6.09 12.42
CA GLU A 475 31.58 -6.08 13.05
C GLU A 475 32.30 -4.71 13.00
N ASP A 476 31.90 -3.84 12.07
CA ASP A 476 32.42 -2.48 11.92
C ASP A 476 31.51 -1.44 12.62
N THR A 477 30.21 -1.75 12.68
CA THR A 477 29.13 -0.92 13.21
C THR A 477 28.95 -1.05 14.73
N VAL A 478 29.22 -2.23 15.30
CA VAL A 478 29.03 -2.55 16.71
C VAL A 478 30.36 -3.00 17.31
N THR A 479 30.72 -2.41 18.45
CA THR A 479 31.91 -2.78 19.22
C THR A 479 31.73 -4.12 19.93
N ASP A 480 32.83 -4.77 20.29
CA ASP A 480 32.86 -6.03 21.07
C ASP A 480 32.14 -5.92 22.43
N LYS A 481 31.85 -4.69 22.89
CA LYS A 481 31.11 -4.37 24.13
C LYS A 481 29.62 -4.09 23.88
N GLY A 482 29.11 -4.36 22.68
CA GLY A 482 27.71 -4.17 22.31
C GLY A 482 27.27 -2.72 22.04
N LYS A 483 28.18 -1.74 22.09
CA LYS A 483 27.86 -0.35 21.70
C LYS A 483 27.85 -0.21 20.19
N VAL A 484 26.83 0.46 19.64
CA VAL A 484 26.81 0.94 18.25
C VAL A 484 27.78 2.10 18.12
N ARG A 485 28.76 1.99 17.21
CA ARG A 485 29.76 3.02 16.91
C ARG A 485 29.62 3.71 15.55
N LEU A 486 28.84 3.14 14.63
CA LEU A 486 28.52 3.76 13.34
C LEU A 486 27.01 3.98 13.21
N ARG A 487 26.60 5.14 12.71
CA ARG A 487 25.25 5.40 12.22
C ARG A 487 25.34 5.91 10.79
N THR A 488 24.89 5.10 9.83
CA THR A 488 25.17 5.31 8.41
C THR A 488 23.88 5.47 7.60
N PHE A 489 23.75 6.59 6.92
CA PHE A 489 22.83 6.77 5.79
C PHE A 489 23.61 6.67 4.48
N LYS A 490 23.17 5.82 3.55
CA LYS A 490 23.87 5.52 2.29
C LYS A 490 22.86 5.36 1.17
N THR A 491 22.98 6.15 0.11
CA THR A 491 22.07 6.07 -1.06
C THR A 491 22.53 4.99 -2.04
N ARG A 492 21.65 4.55 -2.95
CA ARG A 492 21.98 3.54 -4.00
C ARG A 492 23.20 3.90 -4.86
N GLN A 493 23.48 5.19 -5.06
CA GLN A 493 24.66 5.66 -5.80
C GLN A 493 25.94 5.74 -4.94
N GLY A 494 25.86 5.45 -3.64
CA GLY A 494 27.02 5.48 -2.72
C GLY A 494 27.33 6.85 -2.11
N HIS A 495 26.38 7.80 -2.10
CA HIS A 495 26.51 8.98 -1.25
C HIS A 495 26.29 8.57 0.20
N LEU A 496 27.14 9.05 1.10
CA LEU A 496 27.28 8.58 2.48
C LEU A 496 27.19 9.77 3.44
N LEU A 497 26.32 9.67 4.45
CA LEU A 497 26.39 10.47 5.67
C LEU A 497 26.57 9.50 6.84
N GLN A 498 27.65 9.65 7.60
CA GLN A 498 28.01 8.74 8.68
C GLN A 498 28.41 9.50 9.94
N PHE A 499 27.82 9.11 11.06
CA PHE A 499 28.24 9.51 12.41
C PHE A 499 29.08 8.38 13.00
N VAL A 500 30.23 8.72 13.59
CA VAL A 500 31.16 7.79 14.23
C VAL A 500 31.27 8.16 15.70
N GLU A 501 30.89 7.24 16.59
CA GLU A 501 30.78 7.48 18.03
C GLU A 501 32.06 7.04 18.79
N ASP A 502 32.75 6.01 18.29
CA ASP A 502 33.99 5.43 18.87
C ASP A 502 35.05 5.22 17.76
N ASP A 503 36.32 5.50 18.05
CA ASP A 503 37.49 5.20 17.20
C ASP A 503 37.68 3.69 16.96
N LYS A 504 37.96 3.28 15.72
CA LYS A 504 38.38 1.91 15.35
C LYS A 504 39.11 1.90 14.01
N ASP A 505 40.22 1.17 13.90
CA ASP A 505 40.92 0.86 12.63
C ASP A 505 41.17 2.06 11.69
N GLY A 506 41.49 3.22 12.27
CA GLY A 506 41.75 4.47 11.54
C GLY A 506 40.50 5.31 11.25
N SER A 507 39.29 4.77 11.44
CA SER A 507 38.06 5.54 11.58
C SER A 507 38.07 6.27 12.94
N ARG A 508 37.72 7.55 12.92
CA ARG A 508 37.78 8.49 14.06
C ARG A 508 36.39 8.98 14.42
N ALA A 509 36.15 9.30 15.70
CA ALA A 509 34.88 9.87 16.13
C ALA A 509 34.61 11.25 15.47
N GLY A 510 33.34 11.48 15.10
CA GLY A 510 32.88 12.68 14.41
C GLY A 510 31.85 12.43 13.32
N VAL A 511 31.71 13.37 12.37
CA VAL A 511 30.69 13.38 11.31
C VAL A 511 31.32 13.45 9.93
N TYR A 512 30.88 12.56 9.04
CA TYR A 512 31.47 12.35 7.72
C TYR A 512 30.41 12.40 6.64
N LEU A 513 30.61 13.26 5.64
CA LEU A 513 29.83 13.31 4.40
C LEU A 513 30.75 12.96 3.22
N GLN A 514 30.37 11.98 2.40
CA GLN A 514 31.09 11.63 1.18
C GLN A 514 30.10 11.48 0.01
N THR A 515 30.47 12.02 -1.17
CA THR A 515 29.73 11.79 -2.41
C THR A 515 30.28 10.61 -3.19
N SER A 516 29.44 10.00 -4.03
CA SER A 516 29.81 8.98 -5.01
C SER A 516 30.97 9.42 -5.93
N GLY A 517 30.98 10.71 -6.30
CA GLY A 517 32.06 11.35 -7.05
C GLY A 517 33.36 11.59 -6.27
N GLY A 518 33.48 11.16 -5.01
CA GLY A 518 34.72 11.20 -4.23
C GLY A 518 35.01 12.49 -3.46
N HIS A 519 34.08 13.46 -3.45
CA HIS A 519 34.19 14.65 -2.60
C HIS A 519 33.81 14.31 -1.16
N LYS A 520 34.51 14.91 -0.18
CA LYS A 520 34.38 14.56 1.25
C LYS A 520 34.37 15.81 2.12
N ILE A 521 33.58 15.77 3.18
CA ILE A 521 33.65 16.69 4.32
C ILE A 521 33.78 15.83 5.57
N ARG A 522 34.78 16.14 6.42
CA ARG A 522 35.06 15.45 7.68
C ARG A 522 35.05 16.47 8.82
N LEU A 523 34.26 16.22 9.84
CA LEU A 523 34.36 16.86 11.15
C LEU A 523 34.86 15.75 12.08
N ASN A 524 36.10 15.85 12.57
CA ASN A 524 36.79 14.79 13.31
C ASN A 524 37.15 15.31 14.70
N ASP A 525 36.38 14.87 15.69
CA ASP A 525 36.52 15.29 17.09
C ASP A 525 37.72 14.61 17.75
N SER A 526 37.99 13.35 17.41
CA SER A 526 39.15 12.58 17.91
C SER A 526 40.50 13.13 17.45
N ASP A 527 40.56 13.91 16.37
CA ASP A 527 41.75 14.64 15.94
C ASP A 527 41.67 16.18 16.13
N GLY A 528 40.50 16.72 16.49
CA GLY A 528 40.28 18.16 16.64
C GLY A 528 40.48 18.91 15.32
N SER A 529 39.75 18.50 14.28
CA SER A 529 39.95 19.03 12.93
C SER A 529 38.73 18.95 12.02
N ILE A 530 38.62 19.92 11.10
CA ILE A 530 37.63 19.94 10.02
C ILE A 530 38.37 19.89 8.68
N GLU A 531 37.93 19.05 7.76
CA GLU A 531 38.52 18.90 6.42
C GLU A 531 37.45 18.90 5.33
N ILE A 532 37.70 19.63 4.25
CA ILE A 532 36.98 19.56 2.99
C ILE A 532 37.98 19.10 1.92
N GLU A 533 37.69 17.97 1.26
CA GLU A 533 38.56 17.31 0.27
C GLU A 533 37.78 17.06 -1.04
N THR A 534 38.35 17.45 -2.18
CA THR A 534 37.80 17.10 -3.50
C THR A 534 38.38 15.78 -4.01
N ALA A 535 37.71 15.17 -5.00
CA ALA A 535 38.25 14.00 -5.71
C ALA A 535 39.65 14.22 -6.32
N ASN A 536 39.96 15.48 -6.68
CA ASN A 536 41.24 15.91 -7.23
C ASN A 536 42.22 16.42 -6.14
N GLN A 537 42.03 16.02 -4.88
CA GLN A 537 42.92 16.30 -3.74
C GLN A 537 43.14 17.79 -3.46
N GLN A 538 42.23 18.69 -3.88
CA GLN A 538 42.19 20.03 -3.30
C GLN A 538 41.63 19.92 -1.89
N ARG A 539 42.35 20.48 -0.90
CA ARG A 539 42.07 20.30 0.53
C ARG A 539 42.03 21.66 1.23
N ILE A 540 40.98 21.87 2.03
CA ILE A 540 40.97 22.89 3.09
C ILE A 540 40.91 22.14 4.41
N SER A 541 41.83 22.46 5.33
CA SER A 541 41.93 21.82 6.63
C SER A 541 42.05 22.87 7.73
N LEU A 542 41.18 22.79 8.73
CA LEU A 542 41.29 23.50 10.00
C LEU A 542 41.69 22.48 11.06
N ASN A 543 42.63 22.81 11.93
CA ASN A 543 43.07 21.94 13.03
C ASN A 543 43.24 22.77 14.31
N ASP A 544 42.49 22.42 15.35
CA ASP A 544 42.43 23.19 16.59
C ASP A 544 43.62 22.89 17.50
N ARG A 545 44.16 21.66 17.46
CA ARG A 545 45.29 21.19 18.28
C ARG A 545 46.59 21.97 18.02
N ASN A 546 46.76 22.49 16.80
CA ASN A 546 47.90 23.34 16.43
C ASN A 546 47.46 24.72 15.89
N SER A 547 46.17 25.05 16.00
CA SER A 547 45.54 26.30 15.54
C SER A 547 45.90 26.69 14.09
N ASN A 548 45.96 25.70 13.20
CA ASN A 548 46.40 25.85 11.82
C ASN A 548 45.21 25.82 10.83
N ILE A 549 45.20 26.74 9.87
CA ILE A 549 44.37 26.65 8.67
C ILE A 549 45.29 26.44 7.46
N THR A 550 45.14 25.29 6.80
CA THR A 550 45.92 24.87 5.64
C THR A 550 45.02 24.76 4.42
N ILE A 551 45.41 25.42 3.32
CA ILE A 551 44.76 25.33 2.00
C ILE A 551 45.77 24.74 1.02
N GLN A 552 45.38 23.68 0.31
CA GLN A 552 46.23 22.95 -0.63
C GLN A 552 45.50 22.76 -1.97
N SER A 553 46.22 23.01 -3.06
CA SER A 553 45.77 22.79 -4.44
C SER A 553 46.96 22.33 -5.27
N GLN A 554 46.71 21.46 -6.25
CA GLN A 554 47.68 21.08 -7.29
C GLN A 554 47.75 22.13 -8.41
N GLY A 555 46.77 23.03 -8.48
CA GLY A 555 46.72 24.17 -9.40
C GLY A 555 46.72 25.51 -8.65
N ASN A 556 46.32 26.57 -9.35
CA ASN A 556 46.34 27.93 -8.80
C ASN A 556 45.40 28.10 -7.60
N ILE A 557 45.78 28.98 -6.67
CA ILE A 557 44.92 29.52 -5.61
C ILE A 557 44.74 31.01 -5.91
N ASN A 558 43.55 31.40 -6.35
CA ASN A 558 43.23 32.78 -6.73
C ASN A 558 42.37 33.43 -5.64
N LEU A 559 42.76 34.61 -5.17
CA LEU A 559 42.02 35.38 -4.15
C LEU A 559 41.59 36.73 -4.76
N ASN A 560 40.37 36.75 -5.30
CA ASN A 560 39.82 37.89 -6.06
C ASN A 560 38.63 38.51 -5.28
N PRO A 561 38.87 39.33 -4.24
CA PRO A 561 37.78 40.00 -3.52
C PRO A 561 37.14 41.11 -4.38
N GLY A 562 35.89 41.47 -4.06
CA GLY A 562 35.29 42.74 -4.51
C GLY A 562 35.71 43.96 -3.66
N GLY A 563 36.55 43.73 -2.65
CA GLY A 563 37.12 44.73 -1.74
C GLY A 563 38.60 44.42 -1.48
N GLU A 564 39.02 44.35 -0.22
CA GLU A 564 40.42 44.09 0.17
C GLU A 564 40.62 42.70 0.81
N VAL A 565 41.82 42.11 0.64
CA VAL A 565 42.28 40.99 1.49
C VAL A 565 43.22 41.55 2.56
N VAL A 566 42.71 41.72 3.78
CA VAL A 566 43.50 42.19 4.92
C VAL A 566 44.10 41.00 5.67
N VAL A 567 45.42 41.03 5.91
CA VAL A 567 46.11 40.06 6.78
C VAL A 567 46.86 40.81 7.88
N SER A 568 46.27 40.87 9.07
CA SER A 568 46.79 41.66 10.21
C SER A 568 47.92 40.99 10.99
N GLY A 569 48.33 39.77 10.60
CA GLY A 569 49.42 39.01 11.20
C GLY A 569 50.71 39.06 10.36
N ASN A 570 51.79 38.45 10.87
CA ASN A 570 53.06 38.36 10.16
C ASN A 570 52.93 37.48 8.89
N ILE A 571 53.06 38.09 7.71
CA ILE A 571 53.03 37.38 6.42
C ILE A 571 54.42 36.81 6.10
N ARG A 572 54.52 35.51 5.81
CA ARG A 572 55.73 34.86 5.28
C ARG A 572 55.41 34.13 3.98
N CYS A 573 55.76 34.73 2.85
CA CYS A 573 55.74 34.07 1.55
C CYS A 573 57.08 33.35 1.31
N GLN A 574 57.04 32.08 0.90
CA GLN A 574 58.24 31.30 0.59
C GLN A 574 58.01 30.39 -0.60
N SER A 575 58.74 30.62 -1.70
CA SER A 575 58.85 29.63 -2.77
C SER A 575 59.85 28.54 -2.36
N LEU A 576 59.47 27.28 -2.54
CA LEU A 576 60.34 26.11 -2.31
C LEU A 576 60.98 25.58 -3.61
N LEU A 577 60.61 26.15 -4.75
CA LEU A 577 61.16 25.88 -6.08
C LEU A 577 61.66 27.20 -6.71
N SER A 578 62.22 27.13 -7.92
CA SER A 578 62.71 28.27 -8.72
C SER A 578 61.61 29.20 -9.27
N GLY A 579 60.54 29.43 -8.52
CA GLY A 579 59.44 30.33 -8.86
C GLY A 579 59.70 31.77 -8.42
N VAL A 580 59.14 32.73 -9.17
CA VAL A 580 59.19 34.16 -8.86
C VAL A 580 58.00 34.55 -7.97
N VAL A 581 58.28 35.24 -6.85
CA VAL A 581 57.22 35.88 -6.05
C VAL A 581 57.00 37.30 -6.58
N SER A 582 56.08 37.45 -7.54
CA SER A 582 55.73 38.74 -8.15
C SER A 582 54.57 39.41 -7.41
N ILE A 583 54.80 40.62 -6.90
CA ILE A 583 53.76 41.52 -6.38
C ILE A 583 53.64 42.69 -7.35
N GLY A 584 52.43 42.94 -7.87
CA GLY A 584 52.15 44.05 -8.79
C GLY A 584 50.84 44.75 -8.43
N THR A 585 50.82 46.07 -8.56
CA THR A 585 49.64 46.92 -8.34
C THR A 585 49.18 47.53 -9.66
N GLN A 586 47.86 47.69 -9.84
CA GLN A 586 47.30 48.33 -11.05
C GLN A 586 47.09 49.84 -10.90
N THR A 587 47.24 50.37 -9.68
CA THR A 587 47.16 51.80 -9.35
C THR A 587 48.25 52.18 -8.35
N SER A 588 48.37 53.47 -8.05
CA SER A 588 49.48 54.13 -7.32
C SER A 588 49.59 53.81 -5.82
N GLY A 589 49.31 52.58 -5.41
CA GLY A 589 49.58 52.09 -4.04
C GLY A 589 51.08 51.88 -3.81
N ALA A 590 51.60 52.41 -2.71
CA ALA A 590 53.03 52.34 -2.39
C ALA A 590 53.44 50.94 -1.89
N VAL A 591 54.09 50.15 -2.76
CA VAL A 591 54.70 48.86 -2.37
C VAL A 591 55.96 49.14 -1.53
N ASN A 592 55.78 49.25 -0.21
CA ASN A 592 56.84 49.67 0.71
C ASN A 592 57.76 48.50 1.10
N VAL A 593 58.75 48.18 0.25
CA VAL A 593 59.72 47.08 0.43
C VAL A 593 60.81 47.43 1.47
N GLY A 594 60.39 47.90 2.65
CA GLY A 594 61.24 48.61 3.61
C GLY A 594 62.43 47.84 4.20
N GLN A 595 62.48 46.51 4.09
CA GLN A 595 63.60 45.69 4.59
C GLN A 595 64.41 44.99 3.50
N THR A 596 63.78 44.43 2.46
CA THR A 596 64.55 43.83 1.34
C THR A 596 65.34 44.89 0.58
N LEU A 597 64.77 46.10 0.38
CA LEU A 597 65.52 47.20 -0.23
C LEU A 597 66.66 47.67 0.68
N ASN A 598 66.46 47.70 2.01
CA ASN A 598 67.53 48.03 2.97
C ASN A 598 68.66 46.99 2.99
N ASN A 599 68.34 45.70 2.86
CA ASN A 599 69.36 44.64 2.82
C ASN A 599 70.08 44.60 1.47
N LEU A 600 69.38 44.82 0.35
CA LEU A 600 70.00 45.01 -0.97
C LEU A 600 70.81 46.31 -1.04
N GLN A 601 70.39 47.39 -0.37
CA GLN A 601 71.18 48.61 -0.22
C GLN A 601 72.39 48.41 0.68
N LYS A 602 72.31 47.59 1.74
CA LYS A 602 73.49 47.21 2.56
C LYS A 602 74.45 46.31 1.80
N GLN A 603 73.97 45.37 0.97
CA GLN A 603 74.84 44.63 0.05
C GLN A 603 75.43 45.55 -1.03
N ALA A 604 74.66 46.47 -1.61
CA ALA A 604 75.16 47.43 -2.57
C ALA A 604 76.15 48.44 -1.96
N GLN A 605 75.98 48.84 -0.70
CA GLN A 605 76.93 49.69 0.03
C GLN A 605 78.19 48.90 0.44
N SER A 606 78.06 47.63 0.81
CA SER A 606 79.20 46.71 1.02
C SER A 606 80.01 46.52 -0.26
N ASN A 607 79.36 46.36 -1.41
CA ASN A 607 80.00 46.21 -2.71
C ASN A 607 80.59 47.56 -3.21
N ASN A 608 79.88 48.67 -3.02
CA ASN A 608 80.36 50.01 -3.40
C ASN A 608 81.49 50.53 -2.48
N GLN A 609 81.80 49.86 -1.37
CA GLN A 609 83.05 50.07 -0.63
C GLN A 609 84.22 49.19 -1.13
N THR A 610 84.01 48.29 -2.09
CA THR A 610 85.08 47.48 -2.69
C THR A 610 85.59 48.05 -4.03
N ASP A 611 84.76 48.75 -4.81
CA ASP A 611 85.12 49.26 -6.13
C ASP A 611 85.87 50.62 -6.11
N GLN A 612 87.05 50.64 -5.47
CA GLN A 612 88.17 51.47 -5.93
C GLN A 612 89.09 50.69 -6.90
N GLN A 613 88.51 49.97 -7.87
CA GLN A 613 89.24 49.60 -9.09
C GLN A 613 88.32 49.38 -10.32
N PRO A 614 88.55 50.09 -11.45
CA PRO A 614 87.85 49.86 -12.71
C PRO A 614 88.30 48.55 -13.42
N PRO A 615 87.59 48.07 -14.44
CA PRO A 615 87.39 46.63 -14.65
C PRO A 615 88.49 45.89 -15.43
N LYS A 616 88.62 44.59 -15.17
CA LYS A 616 89.31 43.65 -16.07
C LYS A 616 88.36 43.11 -17.14
N GLN A 617 88.65 43.43 -18.39
CA GLN A 617 88.11 42.73 -19.56
C GLN A 617 88.76 41.34 -19.73
N SER A 618 88.17 40.56 -20.65
CA SER A 618 88.72 39.37 -21.33
C SER A 618 89.25 38.19 -20.49
N GLN A 619 88.36 37.25 -20.16
CA GLN A 619 88.72 35.83 -20.11
C GLN A 619 88.94 35.27 -21.53
N LEU A 620 90.01 35.72 -22.21
CA LEU A 620 90.50 35.08 -23.45
C LEU A 620 92.02 35.25 -23.65
N ASN A 621 92.83 35.12 -22.59
CA ASN A 621 94.29 34.95 -22.76
C ASN A 621 95.06 34.29 -21.57
N ASN A 622 94.37 33.57 -20.68
CA ASN A 622 94.94 33.05 -19.42
C ASN A 622 95.62 31.66 -19.51
N GLN A 623 96.22 31.33 -20.66
CA GLN A 623 97.15 30.19 -20.76
C GLN A 623 98.58 30.61 -21.18
N THR A 624 98.76 31.83 -21.71
CA THR A 624 100.03 32.27 -22.32
C THR A 624 101.01 32.92 -21.33
N ASN A 625 100.54 33.30 -20.13
CA ASN A 625 101.38 33.99 -19.13
C ASN A 625 101.94 33.07 -18.03
N TYR A 626 101.28 31.96 -17.68
CA TYR A 626 101.73 31.11 -16.58
C TYR A 626 103.07 30.41 -16.86
N GLN A 627 103.36 30.09 -18.12
CA GLN A 627 104.69 29.62 -18.54
C GLN A 627 105.72 30.76 -18.59
N LYS A 628 105.33 31.96 -19.05
CA LYS A 628 106.22 33.12 -19.09
C LYS A 628 106.62 33.66 -17.72
N GLU A 629 105.76 33.55 -16.70
CA GLU A 629 106.13 33.94 -15.33
C GLU A 629 107.06 32.92 -14.65
N GLN A 630 107.00 31.63 -15.01
CA GLN A 630 108.01 30.65 -14.58
C GLN A 630 109.36 30.87 -15.28
N GLU A 631 109.38 31.17 -16.57
CA GLU A 631 110.61 31.61 -17.27
C GLU A 631 111.15 32.92 -16.66
N LEU A 632 110.32 33.92 -16.41
CA LEU A 632 110.74 35.21 -15.85
C LEU A 632 111.23 35.08 -14.40
N THR A 633 110.71 34.12 -13.62
CA THR A 633 111.23 33.80 -12.27
C THR A 633 112.61 33.14 -12.36
N ASN A 634 112.79 32.19 -13.28
CA ASN A 634 114.11 31.60 -13.56
C ASN A 634 115.11 32.62 -14.14
N LEU A 635 114.64 33.65 -14.85
CA LEU A 635 115.47 34.75 -15.35
C LEU A 635 115.83 35.76 -14.26
N LYS A 636 114.90 36.11 -13.36
CA LYS A 636 115.17 36.99 -12.21
C LYS A 636 116.21 36.37 -11.25
N ASN A 637 116.10 35.06 -11.00
CA ASN A 637 117.11 34.31 -10.22
C ASN A 637 118.50 34.26 -10.88
N ARG A 638 118.62 34.57 -12.18
CA ARG A 638 119.92 34.71 -12.89
C ARG A 638 120.47 36.15 -12.91
N ILE A 639 119.60 37.17 -12.82
CA ILE A 639 120.03 38.57 -12.86
C ILE A 639 120.55 39.05 -11.49
N GLN A 640 120.15 38.38 -10.39
CA GLN A 640 120.66 38.66 -9.04
C GLN A 640 122.12 38.22 -8.79
N GLN A 641 122.91 37.96 -9.85
CA GLN A 641 124.33 37.57 -9.79
C GLN A 641 125.29 38.47 -10.61
N ASN A 642 124.85 39.61 -11.18
CA ASN A 642 125.77 40.58 -11.80
C ASN A 642 125.32 42.05 -11.65
N PRO A 643 126.20 42.98 -11.22
CA PRO A 643 125.90 44.41 -11.13
C PRO A 643 126.36 45.20 -12.36
N GLN A 644 125.68 46.30 -12.71
CA GLN A 644 126.29 47.60 -13.07
C GLN A 644 125.22 48.70 -13.35
N LEU A 645 125.59 49.96 -13.09
CA LEU A 645 125.08 51.26 -13.63
C LEU A 645 123.53 51.46 -13.75
N THR A 646 122.81 52.29 -12.97
CA THR A 646 122.88 53.75 -12.65
C THR A 646 122.53 54.73 -13.78
N GLY A 647 121.58 55.69 -13.56
CA GLY A 647 121.47 56.89 -14.42
C GLY A 647 120.23 57.81 -14.32
N TYR A 648 120.27 58.81 -13.42
CA TYR A 648 119.82 60.22 -13.61
C TYR A 648 118.40 60.65 -14.11
N ASN A 649 117.75 61.50 -13.28
CA ASN A 649 117.29 62.90 -13.53
C ASN A 649 116.53 63.35 -14.82
N SER A 650 115.73 64.45 -14.84
CA SER A 650 115.08 65.24 -13.77
C SER A 650 114.19 66.40 -14.32
N ASN A 651 113.01 66.59 -13.74
CA ASN A 651 112.32 67.90 -13.55
C ASN A 651 111.83 68.66 -14.83
N PRO A 652 111.20 69.87 -14.80
CA PRO A 652 109.81 70.00 -15.30
C PRO A 652 109.52 71.27 -16.17
N ASN A 653 108.23 71.68 -16.20
CA ASN A 653 107.71 73.07 -16.04
C ASN A 653 106.95 73.78 -17.22
N ILE A 654 106.06 74.72 -16.86
CA ILE A 654 105.61 75.96 -17.59
C ILE A 654 104.39 75.96 -18.58
N SER A 655 103.20 76.28 -18.01
CA SER A 655 102.26 77.42 -18.29
C SER A 655 101.43 77.67 -19.60
N THR A 656 100.11 77.87 -19.39
CA THR A 656 99.19 78.97 -19.86
C THR A 656 98.93 79.31 -21.36
N ILE A 657 97.65 79.54 -21.74
CA ILE A 657 97.02 80.85 -22.13
C ILE A 657 95.50 80.69 -22.47
N ASN A 658 94.74 81.77 -22.67
CA ASN A 658 93.26 81.88 -22.61
C ASN A 658 92.48 81.89 -23.97
N ASN A 659 91.14 81.72 -23.86
CA ASN A 659 90.04 82.58 -24.39
C ASN A 659 89.07 82.18 -25.55
N SER A 660 87.87 82.80 -25.43
CA SER A 660 86.85 83.25 -26.43
C SER A 660 85.76 82.33 -27.04
N GLU A 661 84.53 82.54 -26.55
CA GLU A 661 83.33 83.09 -27.29
C GLU A 661 82.10 82.26 -27.77
N ASN A 662 80.93 82.76 -27.30
CA ASN A 662 79.64 83.04 -28.01
C ASN A 662 78.44 82.05 -28.09
N LEU A 663 77.25 82.67 -28.35
CA LEU A 663 75.83 82.27 -28.14
C LEU A 663 75.02 82.40 -29.47
N PRO A 664 73.74 81.92 -29.66
CA PRO A 664 72.50 82.42 -29.02
C PRO A 664 71.28 81.43 -28.92
N GLN A 665 70.02 81.92 -29.07
CA GLN A 665 68.71 81.36 -28.62
C GLN A 665 67.87 80.68 -29.76
N ILE A 666 66.54 80.40 -29.78
CA ILE A 666 65.26 80.95 -29.21
C ILE A 666 64.16 79.84 -29.07
N ASP A 667 63.09 80.12 -28.29
CA ASP A 667 61.80 79.41 -28.00
C ASP A 667 60.74 79.57 -29.15
N PRO A 668 59.37 79.34 -29.05
CA PRO A 668 58.49 78.61 -28.11
C PRO A 668 57.33 77.75 -28.75
N LEU A 669 56.47 77.04 -27.96
CA LEU A 669 54.96 77.09 -27.94
C LEU A 669 54.20 75.97 -27.18
N LYS A 670 52.86 76.17 -26.99
CA LYS A 670 51.81 75.43 -26.22
C LYS A 670 50.49 75.35 -27.06
N PRO A 671 49.32 74.79 -26.62
CA PRO A 671 48.93 74.03 -25.40
C PRO A 671 48.38 72.60 -25.79
N LYS A 672 47.23 71.98 -25.42
CA LYS A 672 46.01 72.25 -24.58
C LYS A 672 45.24 70.95 -24.21
N GLU A 673 44.15 71.06 -23.43
CA GLU A 673 43.21 69.99 -22.97
C GLU A 673 42.02 69.74 -23.97
N ASN A 674 40.90 69.03 -23.71
CA ASN A 674 40.21 68.61 -22.47
C ASN A 674 39.11 67.53 -22.69
N LEU A 675 38.55 67.04 -21.56
CA LEU A 675 37.28 66.30 -21.38
C LEU A 675 37.09 64.94 -22.10
#